data_AF-A0AAN9UXK1-F1
#
_entry.id   AF-A0AAN9UXK1-F1
#
_cell.length_a   1.000
_cell.length_b   1.000
_cell.length_c   1.000
_cell.angle_alpha   90.00
_cell.angle_beta   90.00
_cell.angle_gamma   90.00
#
_symmetry.space_group_name_H-M   'P 1'
#
loop_
_entity.id
_entity.type
_entity.pdbx_description
1 polymer ?
#
loop_
_entity_poly.entity_id
_entity_poly.type
_entity_poly.pdbx_seq_one_letter_code
_entity_poly.pdbx_strand_id
1 'polypeptide(L)'
;MGIPAAFRWLSQKYPKIISPVMEDQPIVMDDGSVIPVDTTRPNPNGEEFDNLYLDMNGIVHPCSHPEDRPAPKDEEEMMLAIFQYTDRVVNMVRPKKLLMIAIDGVAPRAKMNQQRSRRFRSAQEAKEKEVDKEELLKLLKQQNGGVLPPDTLESMTKKAFDSNSITPGTPFMDILAGSLRYWCAYKLNTDPGWAKMKIIISDATVPGEGEHKIMNFVRSQRASPDHNPNTRHVIYGLDADLIMLGLATHEPHFRVLREDVFAQDSRAKICKLCGQKGHDARNCRGEAKEKQGEHDEKDEKAPPLKPFIWLHVSVLREYLAVELDVPGLPFRFDLERAIDDWVFMFCFVGNDFLPHLPALEIRENSIDTLTAIWRDNLPHMGGFVTKDGHIDLERAQLILNGLAKQEDAIFRRRKETEDRREAGFKRRKLQEEQRNGRNNNNRNKQGDNAQHGLPAGLPENLTHNMIVNRGPNSANDANKSAAAVLKSKLQGQAGEQPDSNKSDNVNSTDSAAANGANDSDAQPPSALGKRKASMIANEEASTPDNSSNGGNDEEPEAGDTVRLWEEGYADRYYEQKFHVDPKDIEFRHKVARAYVEGLAWVLQYYYQGCPSWEWFYPYHYAPFAQDFVDIGKMTVDFSKGRTAKPFEQLMSVQPAASKHVLPSIFHDLMTDQDSPIIDFYPEEFQIDLNGKKMAWQGVALLPFIEMSRLLAEVEKKYPLLSPEDAARNEPGREVLLLSEANQELYDDIIQNFYSKKQGTTKYKLNPRLSQGLSGTIEKMPDYLPHGPLEYPLERKGMPDLEDDRSLT
;
A
#
# COMPACT_ATOMS: atom_id res chain seq x y z
N MET A 1 -5.29 -4.23 3.62
CA MET A 1 -4.52 -3.24 4.42
C MET A 1 -4.06 -2.14 3.48
N GLY A 2 -3.57 -1.00 3.98
CA GLY A 2 -2.90 -0.01 3.12
C GLY A 2 -1.39 -0.15 3.23
N ILE A 3 -0.66 -0.17 2.10
CA ILE A 3 0.80 -0.23 2.05
C ILE A 3 1.46 0.77 3.04
N PRO A 4 1.07 2.05 3.09
CA PRO A 4 1.68 3.02 4.01
C PRO A 4 1.31 2.80 5.49
N ALA A 5 0.29 1.99 5.81
CA ALA A 5 -0.12 1.72 7.19
C ALA A 5 0.69 0.57 7.79
N ALA A 6 0.83 -0.55 7.06
CA ALA A 6 1.67 -1.67 7.46
C ALA A 6 3.13 -1.24 7.59
N PHE A 7 3.64 -0.55 6.57
CA PHE A 7 5.01 -0.06 6.57
C PHE A 7 5.28 0.96 7.69
N ARG A 8 4.35 1.88 7.97
CA ARG A 8 4.49 2.86 9.07
C ARG A 8 4.45 2.22 10.46
N TRP A 9 3.69 1.12 10.65
CA TRP A 9 3.71 0.39 11.92
C TRP A 9 5.03 -0.37 12.10
N LEU A 10 5.49 -1.08 11.07
CA LEU A 10 6.80 -1.77 11.07
C LEU A 10 7.96 -0.79 11.33
N SER A 11 7.96 0.38 10.68
CA SER A 11 9.01 1.38 10.84
C SER A 11 9.04 2.02 12.23
N GLN A 12 7.88 2.17 12.87
CA GLN A 12 7.78 2.71 14.24
C GLN A 12 8.16 1.68 15.30
N LYS A 13 7.79 0.41 15.11
CA LYS A 13 8.04 -0.66 16.08
C LYS A 13 9.46 -1.23 15.99
N TYR A 14 9.97 -1.42 14.77
CA TYR A 14 11.27 -2.04 14.51
C TYR A 14 12.21 -1.07 13.74
N PRO A 15 12.55 0.12 14.28
CA PRO A 15 13.18 1.18 13.50
C PRO A 15 14.52 0.82 12.86
N LYS A 16 15.27 -0.15 13.40
CA LYS A 16 16.54 -0.61 12.83
C LYS A 16 16.40 -1.48 11.57
N ILE A 17 15.19 -1.92 11.21
CA ILE A 17 15.00 -2.63 9.93
C ILE A 17 15.15 -1.70 8.73
N ILE A 18 15.24 -0.37 8.94
CA ILE A 18 15.32 0.63 7.87
C ILE A 18 16.69 1.29 7.86
N SER A 19 17.29 1.41 6.68
CA SER A 19 18.43 2.32 6.46
C SER A 19 18.29 3.02 5.09
N PRO A 20 18.81 4.25 4.93
CA PRO A 20 18.88 4.87 3.60
C PRO A 20 19.74 4.04 2.65
N VAL A 21 19.47 4.15 1.36
CA VAL A 21 20.31 3.60 0.29
C VAL A 21 21.32 4.68 -0.12
N MET A 22 22.59 4.29 -0.26
CA MET A 22 23.61 5.14 -0.89
C MET A 22 23.63 4.85 -2.39
N GLU A 23 23.45 5.90 -3.20
CA GLU A 23 23.52 5.83 -4.66
C GLU A 23 24.66 6.73 -5.17
N ASP A 24 25.50 6.18 -6.05
CA ASP A 24 26.43 6.99 -6.83
C ASP A 24 25.65 7.67 -7.96
N GLN A 25 25.97 8.93 -8.26
CA GLN A 25 25.35 9.67 -9.37
C GLN A 25 26.31 9.78 -10.57
N PRO A 26 25.80 9.80 -11.82
CA PRO A 26 26.61 10.09 -12.99
C PRO A 26 27.29 11.45 -12.85
N ILE A 27 28.56 11.54 -13.27
CA ILE A 27 29.33 12.78 -13.19
C ILE A 27 29.19 13.51 -14.51
N VAL A 28 28.51 14.66 -14.50
CA VAL A 28 28.47 15.59 -15.62
C VAL A 28 29.74 16.43 -15.61
N MET A 29 30.49 16.41 -16.71
CA MET A 29 31.70 17.19 -16.92
C MET A 29 31.39 18.57 -17.49
N ASP A 30 32.34 19.50 -17.39
CA ASP A 30 32.20 20.90 -17.87
C ASP A 30 31.95 21.00 -19.39
N ASP A 31 32.27 19.96 -20.17
CA ASP A 31 32.01 19.85 -21.61
C ASP A 31 30.61 19.29 -21.94
N GLY A 32 29.80 18.98 -20.93
CA GLY A 32 28.48 18.36 -21.06
C GLY A 32 28.51 16.84 -21.25
N SER A 33 29.69 16.20 -21.28
CA SER A 33 29.77 14.75 -21.28
C SER A 33 29.37 14.17 -19.92
N VAL A 34 28.72 13.01 -19.91
CA VAL A 34 28.24 12.35 -18.69
C VAL A 34 29.01 11.05 -18.51
N ILE A 35 29.82 10.97 -17.46
CA ILE A 35 30.45 9.71 -17.07
C ILE A 35 29.42 8.87 -16.29
N PRO A 36 29.06 7.66 -16.79
CA PRO A 36 28.08 6.81 -16.13
C PRO A 36 28.62 6.24 -14.81
N VAL A 37 27.70 5.73 -13.98
CA VAL A 37 28.04 5.06 -12.73
C VAL A 37 28.76 3.74 -13.03
N ASP A 38 29.99 3.61 -12.55
CA ASP A 38 30.79 2.40 -12.69
C ASP A 38 30.36 1.35 -11.65
N THR A 39 29.44 0.48 -12.08
CA THR A 39 28.87 -0.62 -11.29
C THR A 39 29.81 -1.80 -11.09
N THR A 40 31.00 -1.80 -11.72
CA THR A 40 32.02 -2.83 -11.50
C THR A 40 32.71 -2.66 -10.14
N ARG A 41 32.75 -1.42 -9.61
CA ARG A 41 33.29 -1.10 -8.28
C ARG A 41 32.45 -1.72 -7.16
N PRO A 42 33.05 -1.93 -5.96
CA PRO A 42 32.33 -2.34 -4.77
C PRO A 42 31.10 -1.47 -4.50
N ASN A 43 30.02 -2.08 -4.00
CA ASN A 43 28.77 -1.38 -3.75
C ASN A 43 28.94 -0.34 -2.61
N PRO A 44 28.55 0.94 -2.81
CA PRO A 44 28.70 1.99 -1.79
C PRO A 44 27.91 1.72 -0.49
N ASN A 45 26.91 0.82 -0.52
CA ASN A 45 26.14 0.42 0.66
C ASN A 45 26.92 -0.52 1.62
N GLY A 46 28.18 -0.84 1.32
CA GLY A 46 29.06 -1.64 2.19
C GLY A 46 28.82 -3.15 2.16
N GLU A 47 27.90 -3.62 1.31
CA GLU A 47 27.61 -5.04 1.09
C GLU A 47 27.33 -5.31 -0.39
N GLU A 48 27.89 -6.40 -0.93
CA GLU A 48 27.59 -6.92 -2.27
C GLU A 48 26.35 -7.81 -2.27
N PHE A 49 25.57 -7.78 -3.36
CA PHE A 49 24.36 -8.58 -3.55
C PHE A 49 24.50 -9.55 -4.73
N ASP A 50 23.89 -10.72 -4.62
CA ASP A 50 23.96 -11.74 -5.67
C ASP A 50 22.84 -11.57 -6.70
N ASN A 51 21.61 -11.53 -6.19
CA ASN A 51 20.39 -11.62 -6.99
C ASN A 51 19.48 -10.42 -6.73
N LEU A 52 19.11 -9.71 -7.79
CA LEU A 52 18.09 -8.66 -7.78
C LEU A 52 16.82 -9.19 -8.44
N TYR A 53 15.69 -8.98 -7.79
CA TYR A 53 14.36 -9.29 -8.28
C TYR A 53 13.56 -8.00 -8.41
N LEU A 54 12.96 -7.74 -9.57
CA LEU A 54 12.16 -6.56 -9.83
C LEU A 54 10.71 -6.95 -10.05
N ASP A 55 9.81 -6.52 -9.15
CA ASP A 55 8.42 -6.34 -9.52
C ASP A 55 8.32 -5.09 -10.41
N MET A 56 8.03 -5.33 -11.69
CA MET A 56 7.92 -4.27 -12.70
C MET A 56 6.67 -3.42 -12.54
N ASN A 57 5.60 -3.92 -11.91
CA ASN A 57 4.40 -3.09 -11.72
C ASN A 57 4.69 -1.94 -10.75
N GLY A 58 5.57 -2.15 -9.76
CA GLY A 58 6.17 -1.11 -8.92
C GLY A 58 7.09 -0.10 -9.65
N ILE A 59 7.41 -0.30 -10.94
CA ILE A 59 8.19 0.65 -11.78
C ILE A 59 7.28 1.30 -12.84
N VAL A 60 6.50 0.49 -13.56
CA VAL A 60 5.65 0.94 -14.69
C VAL A 60 4.61 1.95 -14.22
N HIS A 61 3.96 1.72 -13.07
CA HIS A 61 2.99 2.68 -12.52
C HIS A 61 3.61 4.07 -12.26
N PRO A 62 4.66 4.24 -11.41
CA PRO A 62 5.35 5.52 -11.23
C PRO A 62 5.85 6.19 -12.52
N CYS A 63 6.31 5.41 -13.51
CA CYS A 63 6.74 5.95 -14.80
C CYS A 63 5.57 6.47 -15.66
N SER A 64 4.37 5.90 -15.52
CA SER A 64 3.17 6.30 -16.28
C SER A 64 2.45 7.55 -15.76
N HIS A 65 2.50 7.77 -14.45
CA HIS A 65 1.89 8.93 -13.79
C HIS A 65 2.86 9.55 -12.76
N PRO A 66 4.03 10.05 -13.19
CA PRO A 66 5.03 10.60 -12.30
C PRO A 66 4.49 11.82 -11.52
N GLU A 67 4.83 11.92 -10.25
CA GLU A 67 4.38 13.02 -9.38
C GLU A 67 5.20 14.31 -9.58
N ASP A 68 6.51 14.16 -9.83
CA ASP A 68 7.48 15.26 -9.89
C ASP A 68 7.75 15.79 -11.32
N ARG A 69 7.24 15.13 -12.37
CA ARG A 69 7.40 15.52 -13.79
C ARG A 69 6.11 15.28 -14.60
N PRO A 70 5.94 15.86 -15.80
CA PRO A 70 4.81 15.53 -16.67
C PRO A 70 4.77 14.04 -17.03
N ALA A 71 3.57 13.52 -17.34
CA ALA A 71 3.41 12.17 -17.85
C ALA A 71 4.04 12.01 -19.26
N PRO A 72 4.55 10.82 -19.61
CA PRO A 72 5.05 10.54 -20.96
C PRO A 72 4.00 10.81 -22.04
N LYS A 73 4.44 11.30 -23.21
CA LYS A 73 3.57 11.64 -24.34
C LYS A 73 3.17 10.43 -25.17
N ASP A 74 4.05 9.43 -25.22
CA ASP A 74 3.94 8.24 -26.04
C ASP A 74 4.52 7.01 -25.31
N GLU A 75 4.24 5.81 -25.83
CA GLU A 75 4.68 4.55 -25.23
C GLU A 75 6.20 4.37 -25.26
N GLU A 76 6.91 5.03 -26.16
CA GLU A 76 8.37 4.96 -26.20
C GLU A 76 9.02 5.86 -25.14
N GLU A 77 8.51 7.08 -24.91
CA GLU A 77 8.92 7.92 -23.77
C GLU A 77 8.62 7.20 -22.43
N MET A 78 7.56 6.40 -22.39
CA MET A 78 7.28 5.47 -21.28
C MET A 78 8.36 4.39 -21.14
N MET A 79 8.74 3.69 -22.22
CA MET A 79 9.78 2.65 -22.18
C MET A 79 11.14 3.24 -21.77
N LEU A 80 11.53 4.39 -22.32
CA LEU A 80 12.76 5.09 -21.94
C LEU A 80 12.75 5.50 -20.45
N ALA A 81 11.61 5.96 -19.92
CA ALA A 81 11.46 6.25 -18.50
C ALA A 81 11.57 4.98 -17.63
N ILE A 82 11.00 3.86 -18.05
CA ILE A 82 11.12 2.55 -17.38
C ILE A 82 12.59 2.07 -17.41
N PHE A 83 13.28 2.17 -18.53
CA PHE A 83 14.70 1.82 -18.64
C PHE A 83 15.57 2.66 -17.70
N GLN A 84 15.39 3.98 -17.68
CA GLN A 84 16.13 4.87 -16.77
C GLN A 84 15.89 4.55 -15.30
N TYR A 85 14.64 4.25 -14.92
CA TYR A 85 14.30 3.88 -13.54
C TYR A 85 14.90 2.52 -13.16
N THR A 86 14.79 1.54 -14.06
CA THR A 86 15.34 0.19 -13.89
C THR A 86 16.86 0.23 -13.77
N ASP A 87 17.54 1.03 -14.60
CA ASP A 87 18.99 1.25 -14.54
C ASP A 87 19.40 1.84 -13.19
N ARG A 88 18.69 2.87 -12.70
CA ARG A 88 18.93 3.45 -11.36
C ARG A 88 18.82 2.38 -10.25
N VAL A 89 17.80 1.52 -10.30
CA VAL A 89 17.64 0.42 -9.34
C VAL A 89 18.80 -0.59 -9.43
N VAL A 90 19.17 -1.03 -10.64
CA VAL A 90 20.31 -1.95 -10.84
C VAL A 90 21.63 -1.32 -10.38
N ASN A 91 21.85 -0.02 -10.61
CA ASN A 91 23.07 0.69 -10.24
C ASN A 91 23.25 0.85 -8.71
N MET A 92 22.15 0.93 -7.96
CA MET A 92 22.15 0.93 -6.49
C MET A 92 22.45 -0.46 -5.90
N VAL A 93 21.96 -1.53 -6.53
CA VAL A 93 22.08 -2.91 -6.00
C VAL A 93 23.35 -3.61 -6.50
N ARG A 94 23.75 -3.41 -7.76
CA ARG A 94 24.90 -4.05 -8.43
C ARG A 94 24.90 -5.60 -8.29
N PRO A 95 23.80 -6.29 -8.65
CA PRO A 95 23.69 -7.74 -8.50
C PRO A 95 24.81 -8.45 -9.28
N LYS A 96 25.52 -9.37 -8.62
CA LYS A 96 26.71 -10.03 -9.18
C LYS A 96 26.43 -11.35 -9.91
N LYS A 97 25.22 -11.93 -9.78
CA LYS A 97 24.85 -13.22 -10.38
C LYS A 97 23.60 -13.16 -11.25
N LEU A 98 22.51 -12.57 -10.76
CA LEU A 98 21.19 -12.67 -11.39
C LEU A 98 20.41 -11.34 -11.30
N LEU A 99 19.75 -10.98 -12.40
CA LEU A 99 18.62 -10.05 -12.42
C LEU A 99 17.38 -10.81 -12.89
N MET A 100 16.31 -10.81 -12.09
CA MET A 100 15.01 -11.33 -12.50
C MET A 100 14.02 -10.17 -12.61
N ILE A 101 13.42 -10.03 -13.79
CA ILE A 101 12.42 -9.03 -14.12
C ILE A 101 11.07 -9.75 -14.19
N ALA A 102 10.15 -9.45 -13.27
CA ALA A 102 8.83 -10.04 -13.22
C ALA A 102 7.75 -8.98 -13.46
N ILE A 103 6.95 -9.18 -14.51
CA ILE A 103 5.76 -8.40 -14.81
C ILE A 103 4.55 -9.22 -14.35
N ASP A 104 3.50 -8.61 -13.80
CA ASP A 104 2.27 -9.34 -13.46
C ASP A 104 1.72 -10.08 -14.69
N GLY A 105 1.55 -11.40 -14.54
CA GLY A 105 0.77 -12.24 -15.44
C GLY A 105 -0.68 -12.35 -15.01
N VAL A 106 -1.42 -13.31 -15.60
CA VAL A 106 -2.78 -13.62 -15.15
C VAL A 106 -2.75 -14.07 -13.68
N ALA A 107 -3.51 -13.40 -12.82
CA ALA A 107 -3.53 -13.63 -11.38
C ALA A 107 -4.65 -14.64 -10.99
N PRO A 108 -4.60 -15.21 -9.77
CA PRO A 108 -5.69 -16.04 -9.26
C PRO A 108 -7.00 -15.25 -9.07
N ARG A 109 -8.15 -15.92 -9.15
CA ARG A 109 -9.48 -15.27 -9.05
C ARG A 109 -9.66 -14.46 -7.77
N ALA A 110 -9.08 -14.91 -6.65
CA ALA A 110 -9.03 -14.13 -5.40
C ALA A 110 -8.44 -12.72 -5.61
N LYS A 111 -7.31 -12.59 -6.31
CA LYS A 111 -6.71 -11.28 -6.66
C LYS A 111 -7.50 -10.54 -7.73
N MET A 112 -8.05 -11.25 -8.73
CA MET A 112 -8.84 -10.62 -9.81
C MET A 112 -10.00 -9.78 -9.27
N ASN A 113 -10.67 -10.22 -8.20
CA ASN A 113 -11.72 -9.43 -7.55
C ASN A 113 -11.20 -8.11 -6.93
N GLN A 114 -10.04 -8.14 -6.28
CA GLN A 114 -9.37 -6.94 -5.74
C GLN A 114 -8.97 -5.98 -6.87
N GLN A 115 -8.38 -6.53 -7.95
CA GLN A 115 -7.99 -5.75 -9.12
C GLN A 115 -9.21 -5.09 -9.77
N ARG A 116 -10.31 -5.82 -9.97
CA ARG A 116 -11.58 -5.29 -10.50
C ARG A 116 -12.11 -4.15 -9.63
N SER A 117 -12.17 -4.35 -8.32
CA SER A 117 -12.59 -3.31 -7.36
C SER A 117 -11.73 -2.04 -7.43
N ARG A 118 -10.41 -2.18 -7.66
CA ARG A 118 -9.52 -1.04 -7.90
C ARG A 118 -9.81 -0.36 -9.25
N ARG A 119 -9.93 -1.11 -10.34
CA ARG A 119 -10.10 -0.57 -11.71
C ARG A 119 -11.42 0.16 -11.90
N PHE A 120 -12.53 -0.40 -11.40
CA PHE A 120 -13.84 0.26 -11.43
C PHE A 120 -13.83 1.58 -10.64
N ARG A 121 -13.21 1.61 -9.44
CA ARG A 121 -13.01 2.86 -8.69
C ARG A 121 -12.12 3.86 -9.41
N SER A 122 -10.99 3.41 -9.98
CA SER A 122 -10.10 4.28 -10.77
C SER A 122 -10.81 4.90 -11.98
N ALA A 123 -11.67 4.14 -12.67
CA ALA A 123 -12.46 4.64 -13.79
C ALA A 123 -13.57 5.62 -13.35
N GLN A 124 -14.24 5.36 -12.23
CA GLN A 124 -15.18 6.30 -11.63
C GLN A 124 -14.49 7.61 -11.22
N GLU A 125 -13.38 7.52 -10.48
CA GLU A 125 -12.58 8.69 -10.10
C GLU A 125 -12.05 9.46 -11.32
N ALA A 126 -11.73 8.77 -12.42
CA ALA A 126 -11.33 9.42 -13.68
C ALA A 126 -12.52 10.17 -14.31
N LYS A 127 -13.70 9.54 -14.38
CA LYS A 127 -14.95 10.17 -14.87
C LYS A 127 -15.28 11.42 -14.05
N GLU A 128 -15.23 11.34 -12.72
CA GLU A 128 -15.42 12.47 -11.81
C GLU A 128 -14.38 13.59 -12.05
N LYS A 129 -13.09 13.24 -12.21
CA LYS A 129 -12.03 14.22 -12.51
C LYS A 129 -12.19 14.89 -13.88
N GLU A 130 -12.69 14.19 -14.89
CA GLU A 130 -13.00 14.80 -16.19
C GLU A 130 -14.19 15.76 -16.10
N VAL A 131 -15.24 15.42 -15.35
CA VAL A 131 -16.38 16.32 -15.10
C VAL A 131 -15.92 17.58 -14.33
N ASP A 132 -15.16 17.42 -13.23
CA ASP A 132 -14.53 18.52 -12.48
C ASP A 132 -13.70 19.45 -13.40
N LYS A 133 -12.92 18.88 -14.34
CA LYS A 133 -12.13 19.65 -15.32
C LYS A 133 -13.02 20.40 -16.31
N GLU A 134 -14.06 19.77 -16.85
CA GLU A 134 -14.98 20.41 -17.79
C GLU A 134 -15.73 21.58 -17.14
N GLU A 135 -16.17 21.44 -15.89
CA GLU A 135 -16.81 22.51 -15.12
C GLU A 135 -15.83 23.66 -14.84
N LEU A 136 -14.60 23.34 -14.41
CA LEU A 136 -13.55 24.34 -14.25
C LEU A 136 -13.23 25.07 -15.56
N LEU A 137 -13.19 24.38 -16.70
CA LEU A 137 -13.03 24.97 -18.02
C LEU A 137 -14.19 25.89 -18.41
N LYS A 138 -15.44 25.56 -18.05
CA LYS A 138 -16.61 26.41 -18.25
C LYS A 138 -16.48 27.69 -17.40
N LEU A 139 -16.09 27.58 -16.13
CA LEU A 139 -15.88 28.72 -15.22
C LEU A 139 -14.72 29.63 -15.66
N LEU A 140 -13.57 29.06 -16.04
CA LEU A 140 -12.41 29.84 -16.51
C LEU A 140 -12.72 30.60 -17.82
N LYS A 141 -13.48 30.00 -18.74
CA LYS A 141 -13.96 30.70 -19.96
C LYS A 141 -14.88 31.88 -19.62
N GLN A 142 -15.69 31.77 -18.57
CA GLN A 142 -16.56 32.87 -18.10
C GLN A 142 -15.77 33.99 -17.41
N GLN A 143 -14.71 33.66 -16.64
CA GLN A 143 -13.92 34.66 -15.91
C GLN A 143 -12.89 35.39 -16.78
N ASN A 144 -12.20 34.69 -17.69
CA ASN A 144 -11.09 35.26 -18.48
C ASN A 144 -11.51 35.77 -19.87
N GLY A 145 -12.78 36.13 -20.07
CA GLY A 145 -13.26 36.68 -21.35
C GLY A 145 -13.12 35.73 -22.55
N GLY A 146 -13.07 34.41 -22.31
CA GLY A 146 -13.05 33.38 -23.34
C GLY A 146 -11.68 32.95 -23.89
N VAL A 147 -10.56 33.57 -23.49
CA VAL A 147 -9.21 33.21 -24.01
C VAL A 147 -8.38 32.49 -22.95
N LEU A 148 -8.13 31.19 -23.16
CA LEU A 148 -7.14 30.40 -22.43
C LEU A 148 -5.81 30.39 -23.21
N PRO A 149 -4.63 30.41 -22.55
CA PRO A 149 -3.36 30.25 -23.24
C PRO A 149 -3.28 28.90 -23.97
N PRO A 150 -2.70 28.83 -25.19
CA PRO A 150 -2.64 27.59 -25.99
C PRO A 150 -2.04 26.41 -25.23
N ASP A 151 -0.94 26.63 -24.51
CA ASP A 151 -0.23 25.60 -23.75
C ASP A 151 -1.11 25.02 -22.62
N THR A 152 -1.98 25.84 -22.03
CA THR A 152 -2.95 25.40 -21.01
C THR A 152 -4.05 24.56 -21.65
N LEU A 153 -4.49 24.93 -22.86
CA LEU A 153 -5.50 24.18 -23.60
C LEU A 153 -4.96 22.82 -24.07
N GLU A 154 -3.73 22.76 -24.59
CA GLU A 154 -3.07 21.52 -25.04
C GLU A 154 -2.78 20.57 -23.87
N SER A 155 -2.26 21.08 -22.75
CA SER A 155 -2.02 20.27 -21.54
C SER A 155 -3.32 19.78 -20.87
N MET A 156 -4.43 20.51 -21.01
CA MET A 156 -5.75 20.08 -20.53
C MET A 156 -6.48 19.14 -21.51
N THR A 157 -6.14 19.12 -22.80
CA THR A 157 -6.78 18.25 -23.81
C THR A 157 -6.03 16.95 -24.08
N LYS A 158 -4.76 16.83 -23.67
CA LYS A 158 -4.05 15.55 -23.70
C LYS A 158 -4.70 14.56 -22.74
N LYS A 159 -5.26 13.48 -23.29
CA LYS A 159 -5.74 12.34 -22.51
C LYS A 159 -4.56 11.77 -21.72
N ALA A 160 -4.78 11.54 -20.43
CA ALA A 160 -3.82 10.77 -19.63
C ALA A 160 -3.74 9.32 -20.14
N PHE A 161 -2.58 8.70 -19.98
CA PHE A 161 -2.41 7.26 -20.22
C PHE A 161 -3.38 6.48 -19.32
N ASP A 162 -4.17 5.56 -19.91
CA ASP A 162 -5.04 4.70 -19.11
C ASP A 162 -4.19 3.66 -18.38
N SER A 163 -4.05 3.81 -17.06
CA SER A 163 -3.35 2.85 -16.21
C SER A 163 -3.95 1.44 -16.25
N ASN A 164 -5.22 1.29 -16.68
CA ASN A 164 -5.83 -0.02 -16.88
C ASN A 164 -5.20 -0.80 -18.06
N SER A 165 -4.46 -0.13 -18.95
CA SER A 165 -3.61 -0.77 -19.97
C SER A 165 -2.44 -1.58 -19.37
N ILE A 166 -2.08 -1.34 -18.09
CA ILE A 166 -1.06 -2.12 -17.36
C ILE A 166 -1.71 -3.42 -16.87
N THR A 167 -1.99 -4.34 -17.81
CA THR A 167 -2.63 -5.64 -17.54
C THR A 167 -2.20 -6.68 -18.57
N PRO A 168 -2.02 -7.96 -18.21
CA PRO A 168 -1.87 -9.06 -19.16
C PRO A 168 -2.87 -9.02 -20.31
N GLY A 169 -2.39 -9.26 -21.54
CA GLY A 169 -3.21 -9.33 -22.74
C GLY A 169 -3.49 -8.00 -23.42
N THR A 170 -2.97 -6.87 -22.92
CA THR A 170 -3.03 -5.58 -23.64
C THR A 170 -1.85 -5.44 -24.61
N PRO A 171 -1.99 -4.71 -25.73
CA PRO A 171 -0.88 -4.45 -26.64
C PRO A 171 0.33 -3.78 -25.95
N PHE A 172 0.07 -2.91 -24.97
CA PHE A 172 1.10 -2.27 -24.15
C PHE A 172 2.02 -3.26 -23.43
N MET A 173 1.50 -4.40 -22.96
CA MET A 173 2.32 -5.41 -22.27
C MET A 173 3.25 -6.17 -23.23
N ASP A 174 2.83 -6.40 -24.47
CA ASP A 174 3.70 -7.02 -25.49
C ASP A 174 4.82 -6.07 -25.90
N ILE A 175 4.50 -4.77 -26.07
CA ILE A 175 5.47 -3.70 -26.32
C ILE A 175 6.48 -3.62 -25.17
N LEU A 176 6.00 -3.64 -23.92
CA LEU A 176 6.87 -3.65 -22.72
C LEU A 176 7.78 -4.87 -22.68
N ALA A 177 7.26 -6.07 -22.97
CA ALA A 177 8.03 -7.30 -22.97
C ALA A 177 9.12 -7.30 -24.05
N GLY A 178 8.79 -6.92 -25.29
CA GLY A 178 9.76 -6.79 -26.39
C GLY A 178 10.83 -5.74 -26.10
N SER A 179 10.42 -4.57 -25.60
CA SER A 179 11.30 -3.47 -25.23
C SER A 179 12.28 -3.86 -24.12
N LEU A 180 11.83 -4.58 -23.08
CA LEU A 180 12.70 -5.06 -22.00
C LEU A 180 13.67 -6.15 -22.45
N ARG A 181 13.25 -7.08 -23.33
CA ARG A 181 14.14 -8.09 -23.91
C ARG A 181 15.27 -7.44 -24.70
N TYR A 182 14.94 -6.53 -25.62
CA TYR A 182 15.92 -5.73 -26.35
C TYR A 182 16.86 -4.99 -25.39
N TRP A 183 16.33 -4.28 -24.39
CA TRP A 183 17.13 -3.42 -23.52
C TRP A 183 18.10 -4.22 -22.64
N CYS A 184 17.69 -5.41 -22.17
CA CYS A 184 18.55 -6.33 -21.44
C CYS A 184 19.67 -6.88 -22.33
N ALA A 185 19.38 -7.30 -23.57
CA ALA A 185 20.39 -7.73 -24.53
C ALA A 185 21.37 -6.60 -24.88
N TYR A 186 20.87 -5.38 -25.11
CA TYR A 186 21.68 -4.18 -25.34
C TYR A 186 22.61 -3.90 -24.16
N LYS A 187 22.11 -3.97 -22.92
CA LYS A 187 22.90 -3.80 -21.70
C LYS A 187 23.96 -4.90 -21.53
N LEU A 188 23.64 -6.17 -21.80
CA LEU A 188 24.60 -7.28 -21.80
C LEU A 188 25.76 -7.07 -22.79
N ASN A 189 25.52 -6.38 -23.91
CA ASN A 189 26.53 -6.10 -24.93
C ASN A 189 27.38 -4.84 -24.66
N THR A 190 26.84 -3.87 -23.92
CA THR A 190 27.43 -2.52 -23.79
C THR A 190 27.92 -2.15 -22.39
N ASP A 191 27.39 -2.76 -21.33
CA ASP A 191 27.65 -2.39 -19.95
C ASP A 191 28.51 -3.46 -19.23
N PRO A 192 29.77 -3.14 -18.86
CA PRO A 192 30.67 -4.09 -18.19
C PRO A 192 30.13 -4.62 -16.85
N GLY A 193 29.24 -3.90 -16.17
CA GLY A 193 28.59 -4.36 -14.95
C GLY A 193 27.54 -5.43 -15.20
N TRP A 194 26.97 -5.49 -16.41
CA TRP A 194 25.93 -6.43 -16.79
C TRP A 194 26.49 -7.71 -17.43
N ALA A 195 27.65 -7.64 -18.09
CA ALA A 195 28.21 -8.73 -18.90
C ALA A 195 28.23 -10.12 -18.22
N LYS A 196 28.51 -10.22 -16.90
CA LYS A 196 28.56 -11.50 -16.16
C LYS A 196 27.26 -11.88 -15.45
N MET A 197 26.20 -11.12 -15.68
CA MET A 197 24.88 -11.36 -15.10
C MET A 197 24.08 -12.34 -15.96
N LYS A 198 23.24 -13.15 -15.32
CA LYS A 198 22.16 -13.88 -16.00
C LYS A 198 20.88 -13.07 -15.80
N ILE A 199 20.09 -12.87 -16.84
CA ILE A 199 18.85 -12.08 -16.78
C ILE A 199 17.67 -13.00 -17.07
N ILE A 200 16.70 -13.06 -16.16
CA ILE A 200 15.44 -13.79 -16.39
C ILE A 200 14.31 -12.79 -16.55
N ILE A 201 13.60 -12.85 -17.67
CA ILE A 201 12.39 -12.04 -17.90
C ILE A 201 11.18 -12.96 -17.84
N SER A 202 10.32 -12.72 -16.85
CA SER A 202 9.01 -13.37 -16.69
C SER A 202 7.93 -12.34 -16.98
N ASP A 203 7.57 -12.18 -18.25
CA ASP A 203 6.61 -11.18 -18.70
C ASP A 203 5.14 -11.54 -18.39
N ALA A 204 4.21 -10.69 -18.84
CA ALA A 204 2.78 -10.80 -18.56
C ALA A 204 2.10 -12.02 -19.21
N THR A 205 2.75 -12.71 -20.15
CA THR A 205 2.24 -13.96 -20.74
C THR A 205 2.46 -15.17 -19.83
N VAL A 206 3.35 -15.07 -18.84
CA VAL A 206 3.61 -16.09 -17.82
C VAL A 206 2.69 -15.86 -16.63
N PRO A 207 1.73 -16.77 -16.31
CA PRO A 207 0.75 -16.55 -15.25
C PRO A 207 1.33 -16.42 -13.84
N GLY A 208 0.67 -15.61 -13.02
CA GLY A 208 1.03 -15.29 -11.64
C GLY A 208 1.46 -13.84 -11.47
N GLU A 209 1.21 -13.30 -10.27
CA GLU A 209 1.66 -11.97 -9.86
C GLU A 209 3.20 -11.92 -9.78
N GLY A 210 3.80 -10.79 -10.11
CA GLY A 210 5.25 -10.62 -10.27
C GLY A 210 6.03 -11.04 -9.01
N GLU A 211 5.59 -10.58 -7.84
CA GLU A 211 6.14 -10.99 -6.55
C GLU A 211 6.02 -12.51 -6.31
N HIS A 212 4.90 -13.13 -6.63
CA HIS A 212 4.73 -14.58 -6.46
C HIS A 212 5.51 -15.41 -7.47
N LYS A 213 5.74 -14.90 -8.70
CA LYS A 213 6.66 -15.51 -9.67
C LYS A 213 8.11 -15.46 -9.17
N ILE A 214 8.53 -14.34 -8.56
CA ILE A 214 9.82 -14.22 -7.87
C ILE A 214 9.92 -15.22 -6.71
N MET A 215 8.92 -15.31 -5.84
CA MET A 215 8.96 -16.22 -4.68
C MET A 215 8.95 -17.70 -5.09
N ASN A 216 8.22 -18.06 -6.16
CA ASN A 216 8.30 -19.38 -6.78
C ASN A 216 9.72 -19.67 -7.32
N PHE A 217 10.36 -18.70 -7.96
CA PHE A 217 11.74 -18.84 -8.41
C PHE A 217 12.70 -19.06 -7.22
N VAL A 218 12.65 -18.22 -6.18
CA VAL A 218 13.50 -18.35 -4.98
C VAL A 218 13.33 -19.72 -4.33
N ARG A 219 12.07 -20.20 -4.14
CA ARG A 219 11.80 -21.55 -3.64
C ARG A 219 12.36 -22.66 -4.54
N SER A 220 12.22 -22.54 -5.86
CA SER A 220 12.72 -23.55 -6.79
C SER A 220 14.25 -23.67 -6.75
N GLN A 221 14.95 -22.54 -6.60
CA GLN A 221 16.40 -22.54 -6.41
C GLN A 221 16.77 -23.10 -5.03
N ARG A 222 16.10 -22.68 -3.94
CA ARG A 222 16.36 -23.17 -2.57
C ARG A 222 16.15 -24.67 -2.41
N ALA A 223 15.27 -25.28 -3.21
CA ALA A 223 15.06 -26.73 -3.26
C ALA A 223 16.17 -27.49 -4.01
N SER A 224 17.08 -26.80 -4.73
CA SER A 224 18.22 -27.41 -5.41
C SER A 224 19.33 -27.82 -4.42
N PRO A 225 19.87 -29.05 -4.49
CA PRO A 225 21.01 -29.46 -3.67
C PRO A 225 22.29 -28.63 -3.86
N ASP A 226 22.41 -27.95 -5.02
CA ASP A 226 23.56 -27.09 -5.35
C ASP A 226 23.32 -25.60 -4.99
N HIS A 227 22.22 -25.26 -4.31
CA HIS A 227 21.94 -23.89 -3.84
C HIS A 227 22.97 -23.42 -2.81
N ASN A 228 23.37 -22.15 -2.90
CA ASN A 228 24.17 -21.53 -1.86
C ASN A 228 23.25 -20.88 -0.82
N PRO A 229 23.18 -21.38 0.43
CA PRO A 229 22.29 -20.84 1.48
C PRO A 229 22.73 -19.46 2.01
N ASN A 230 23.87 -18.94 1.55
CA ASN A 230 24.33 -17.58 1.84
C ASN A 230 24.14 -16.63 0.65
N THR A 231 23.29 -16.99 -0.32
CA THR A 231 22.94 -16.11 -1.44
C THR A 231 22.27 -14.85 -0.92
N ARG A 232 22.66 -13.69 -1.47
CA ARG A 232 22.15 -12.38 -1.03
C ARG A 232 21.09 -11.85 -1.97
N HIS A 233 19.86 -11.79 -1.48
CA HIS A 233 18.65 -11.49 -2.22
C HIS A 233 18.19 -10.06 -1.98
N VAL A 234 17.89 -9.33 -3.06
CA VAL A 234 17.21 -8.03 -3.02
C VAL A 234 15.97 -8.09 -3.89
N ILE A 235 14.80 -7.82 -3.33
CA ILE A 235 13.57 -7.58 -4.10
C ILE A 235 13.25 -6.09 -4.11
N TYR A 236 13.01 -5.52 -5.29
CA TYR A 236 12.40 -4.20 -5.44
C TYR A 236 10.89 -4.33 -5.59
N GLY A 237 10.16 -3.49 -4.86
CA GLY A 237 8.73 -3.28 -5.03
C GLY A 237 8.16 -2.39 -3.93
N LEU A 238 6.92 -1.93 -4.12
CA LEU A 238 6.28 -0.99 -3.20
C LEU A 238 5.35 -1.66 -2.18
N ASP A 239 4.92 -2.89 -2.46
CA ASP A 239 3.87 -3.58 -1.72
C ASP A 239 4.29 -3.95 -0.29
N ALA A 240 3.30 -4.07 0.60
CA ALA A 240 3.55 -4.39 2.01
C ALA A 240 3.81 -5.89 2.22
N ASP A 241 3.28 -6.73 1.33
CA ASP A 241 3.33 -8.18 1.42
C ASP A 241 4.76 -8.69 1.15
N LEU A 242 5.57 -7.95 0.39
CA LEU A 242 6.98 -8.24 0.08
C LEU A 242 7.87 -8.53 1.29
N ILE A 243 7.61 -7.91 2.46
CA ILE A 243 8.38 -8.20 3.68
C ILE A 243 7.94 -9.52 4.33
N MET A 244 6.66 -9.88 4.20
CA MET A 244 6.10 -11.15 4.69
C MET A 244 6.51 -12.30 3.77
N LEU A 245 6.46 -12.09 2.46
CA LEU A 245 7.00 -13.00 1.46
C LEU A 245 8.52 -13.19 1.65
N GLY A 246 9.25 -12.11 1.92
CA GLY A 246 10.68 -12.14 2.28
C GLY A 246 10.97 -13.02 3.51
N LEU A 247 10.17 -12.88 4.59
CA LEU A 247 10.24 -13.78 5.75
C LEU A 247 9.94 -15.24 5.38
N ALA A 248 8.87 -15.47 4.62
CA ALA A 248 8.42 -16.81 4.17
C ALA A 248 9.40 -17.52 3.21
N THR A 249 10.39 -16.82 2.64
CA THR A 249 11.49 -17.49 1.92
C THR A 249 12.41 -18.28 2.85
N HIS A 250 12.52 -17.85 4.12
CA HIS A 250 13.57 -18.20 5.09
C HIS A 250 15.00 -18.10 4.54
N GLU A 251 15.26 -17.25 3.54
CA GLU A 251 16.62 -16.92 3.14
C GLU A 251 17.22 -15.92 4.16
N PRO A 252 18.40 -16.21 4.75
CA PRO A 252 18.95 -15.41 5.86
C PRO A 252 19.40 -14.01 5.43
N HIS A 253 19.75 -13.84 4.15
CA HIS A 253 20.24 -12.59 3.58
C HIS A 253 19.26 -12.02 2.55
N PHE A 254 18.13 -11.54 3.05
CA PHE A 254 17.06 -10.96 2.23
C PHE A 254 16.84 -9.48 2.59
N ARG A 255 16.73 -8.61 1.57
CA ARG A 255 16.36 -7.20 1.71
C ARG A 255 15.25 -6.82 0.74
N VAL A 256 14.37 -5.92 1.16
CA VAL A 256 13.44 -5.22 0.26
C VAL A 256 14.00 -3.82 -0.03
N LEU A 257 14.04 -3.44 -1.30
CA LEU A 257 14.40 -2.10 -1.77
C LEU A 257 13.12 -1.37 -2.17
N ARG A 258 12.92 -0.15 -1.68
CA ARG A 258 11.74 0.67 -2.02
C ARG A 258 12.06 2.16 -1.98
N GLU A 259 11.21 2.96 -2.61
CA GLU A 259 11.20 4.41 -2.40
C GLU A 259 10.80 4.76 -0.96
N ASP A 260 11.39 5.84 -0.42
CA ASP A 260 10.94 6.44 0.82
C ASP A 260 9.66 7.26 0.61
N VAL A 261 8.54 6.66 1.02
CA VAL A 261 7.21 7.27 0.97
C VAL A 261 7.08 8.44 1.96
N PHE A 262 7.91 8.51 3.00
CA PHE A 262 7.82 9.55 4.04
C PHE A 262 8.65 10.80 3.72
N ALA A 263 9.62 10.72 2.80
CA ALA A 263 10.42 11.88 2.37
C ALA A 263 9.56 13.05 1.83
N GLN A 264 8.42 12.74 1.21
CA GLN A 264 7.48 13.71 0.65
C GLN A 264 6.56 14.38 1.68
N ASP A 265 6.30 13.77 2.85
CA ASP A 265 5.46 14.39 3.92
C ASP A 265 6.06 15.74 4.40
N SER A 266 7.36 15.95 4.15
CA SER A 266 8.11 17.20 4.41
C SER A 266 7.96 18.29 3.33
N ARG A 267 7.42 17.99 2.14
CA ARG A 267 7.35 18.94 1.01
C ARG A 267 5.95 19.58 0.93
N ALA A 268 5.90 20.91 0.87
CA ALA A 268 4.64 21.63 0.67
C ALA A 268 4.04 21.31 -0.71
N LYS A 269 2.78 20.83 -0.73
CA LYS A 269 2.04 20.53 -1.98
C LYS A 269 2.05 21.73 -2.92
N ILE A 270 2.23 21.42 -4.21
CA ILE A 270 2.21 22.38 -5.32
C ILE A 270 0.83 22.30 -5.99
N CYS A 271 0.22 23.45 -6.24
CA CYS A 271 -1.04 23.57 -6.96
C CYS A 271 -0.87 23.15 -8.42
N LYS A 272 -1.60 22.12 -8.86
CA LYS A 272 -1.54 21.58 -10.23
C LYS A 272 -2.05 22.54 -11.32
N LEU A 273 -2.65 23.68 -10.97
CA LEU A 273 -3.17 24.67 -11.92
C LEU A 273 -2.24 25.89 -12.13
N CYS A 274 -1.62 26.41 -11.07
CA CYS A 274 -0.78 27.62 -11.14
C CYS A 274 0.69 27.38 -10.76
N GLY A 275 1.07 26.18 -10.34
CA GLY A 275 2.44 25.84 -9.93
C GLY A 275 2.89 26.46 -8.60
N GLN A 276 2.00 27.15 -7.87
CA GLN A 276 2.34 27.77 -6.59
C GLN A 276 2.21 26.79 -5.41
N LYS A 277 2.99 26.99 -4.34
CA LYS A 277 2.96 26.15 -3.13
C LYS A 277 1.82 26.56 -2.18
N GLY A 278 1.25 25.60 -1.46
CA GLY A 278 0.41 25.86 -0.28
C GLY A 278 -1.10 25.95 -0.51
N HIS A 279 -1.60 25.60 -1.69
CA HIS A 279 -3.04 25.41 -1.92
C HIS A 279 -3.30 24.29 -2.93
N ASP A 280 -4.46 23.62 -2.81
CA ASP A 280 -4.91 22.60 -3.77
C ASP A 280 -5.64 23.25 -4.97
N ALA A 281 -5.76 22.53 -6.08
CA ALA A 281 -6.35 23.02 -7.33
C ALA A 281 -7.75 23.65 -7.17
N ARG A 282 -8.62 23.08 -6.32
CA ARG A 282 -9.96 23.62 -6.03
C ARG A 282 -9.95 25.01 -5.36
N ASN A 283 -8.84 25.40 -4.74
CA ASN A 283 -8.63 26.71 -4.11
C ASN A 283 -7.71 27.63 -4.93
N CYS A 284 -7.40 27.27 -6.17
CA CYS A 284 -6.56 28.06 -7.06
C CYS A 284 -7.31 29.29 -7.57
N ARG A 285 -6.68 30.47 -7.48
CA ARG A 285 -7.23 31.73 -7.99
C ARG A 285 -6.93 31.99 -9.47
N GLY A 286 -6.20 31.09 -10.14
CA GLY A 286 -5.78 31.26 -11.53
C GLY A 286 -4.69 32.33 -11.74
N GLU A 287 -4.22 32.98 -10.67
CA GLU A 287 -3.19 34.01 -10.71
C GLU A 287 -1.83 33.40 -11.13
N ALA A 288 -1.21 33.95 -12.18
CA ALA A 288 0.12 33.55 -12.62
C ALA A 288 1.16 33.88 -11.55
N LYS A 289 2.25 33.08 -11.46
CA LYS A 289 3.39 33.38 -10.57
C LYS A 289 3.93 34.78 -10.89
N GLU A 290 3.87 35.71 -9.93
CA GLU A 290 4.56 36.99 -10.04
C GLU A 290 6.07 36.75 -10.26
N LYS A 291 6.62 37.23 -11.38
CA LYS A 291 8.06 37.24 -11.61
C LYS A 291 8.71 38.27 -10.69
N GLN A 292 9.44 37.81 -9.70
CA GLN A 292 10.22 38.69 -8.81
C GLN A 292 11.68 38.79 -9.27
N GLY A 293 11.93 39.60 -10.31
CA GLY A 293 13.27 40.00 -10.75
C GLY A 293 13.62 39.64 -12.20
N GLU A 294 14.69 40.26 -12.72
CA GLU A 294 15.24 40.00 -14.07
C GLU A 294 16.05 38.69 -14.16
N HIS A 295 16.41 38.09 -13.04
CA HIS A 295 16.99 36.74 -12.95
C HIS A 295 16.06 35.80 -12.18
N ASP A 296 14.85 35.61 -12.68
CA ASP A 296 14.08 34.37 -12.48
C ASP A 296 14.76 33.27 -13.34
N GLU A 297 16.06 33.06 -13.11
CA GLU A 297 16.75 31.85 -13.57
C GLU A 297 15.95 30.69 -13.01
N LYS A 298 15.46 29.83 -13.91
CA LYS A 298 15.04 28.50 -13.49
C LYS A 298 16.23 27.94 -12.72
N ASP A 299 16.03 27.44 -11.50
CA ASP A 299 16.94 26.47 -10.94
C ASP A 299 16.94 25.29 -11.94
N GLU A 300 17.90 25.28 -12.88
CA GLU A 300 18.08 24.20 -13.87
C GLU A 300 18.55 22.90 -13.21
N LYS A 301 18.78 22.94 -11.89
CA LYS A 301 18.89 21.78 -11.03
C LYS A 301 17.59 21.00 -11.08
N ALA A 302 17.63 19.89 -11.82
CA ALA A 302 16.57 18.88 -11.86
C ALA A 302 16.05 18.59 -10.43
N PRO A 303 14.73 18.36 -10.27
CA PRO A 303 14.13 18.16 -8.96
C PRO A 303 14.87 17.04 -8.19
N PRO A 304 15.21 17.26 -6.90
CA PRO A 304 16.03 16.33 -6.15
C PRO A 304 15.37 14.96 -6.08
N LEU A 305 16.10 13.96 -6.62
CA LEU A 305 15.67 12.57 -6.79
C LEU A 305 15.00 12.03 -5.52
N LYS A 306 13.92 11.26 -5.72
CA LYS A 306 13.24 10.57 -4.63
C LYS A 306 14.20 9.54 -4.01
N PRO A 307 14.45 9.59 -2.68
CA PRO A 307 15.42 8.70 -2.04
C PRO A 307 14.84 7.29 -1.87
N PHE A 308 15.75 6.32 -1.78
CA PHE A 308 15.42 4.91 -1.54
C PHE A 308 15.85 4.48 -0.13
N ILE A 309 15.21 3.43 0.36
CA ILE A 309 15.48 2.79 1.64
C ILE A 309 15.58 1.27 1.50
N TRP A 310 16.46 0.69 2.31
CA TRP A 310 16.57 -0.73 2.56
C TRP A 310 15.62 -1.15 3.68
N LEU A 311 14.90 -2.24 3.51
CA LEU A 311 14.25 -3.00 4.58
C LEU A 311 15.01 -4.31 4.81
N HIS A 312 15.62 -4.45 5.98
CA HIS A 312 16.46 -5.60 6.34
C HIS A 312 15.62 -6.71 6.98
N VAL A 313 15.31 -7.77 6.22
CA VAL A 313 14.54 -8.91 6.74
C VAL A 313 15.34 -9.68 7.79
N SER A 314 16.67 -9.76 7.66
CA SER A 314 17.56 -10.31 8.69
C SER A 314 17.40 -9.62 10.05
N VAL A 315 17.41 -8.28 10.08
CA VAL A 315 17.22 -7.49 11.30
C VAL A 315 15.79 -7.64 11.85
N LEU A 316 14.78 -7.75 10.99
CA LEU A 316 13.42 -8.07 11.43
C LEU A 316 13.34 -9.44 12.10
N ARG A 317 14.04 -10.45 11.58
CA ARG A 317 14.14 -11.79 12.19
C ARG A 317 14.79 -11.75 13.57
N GLU A 318 15.79 -10.90 13.79
CA GLU A 318 16.37 -10.65 15.12
C GLU A 318 15.35 -10.02 16.10
N TYR A 319 14.56 -9.04 15.66
CA TYR A 319 13.48 -8.48 16.47
C TYR A 319 12.42 -9.53 16.83
N LEU A 320 11.96 -10.31 15.85
CA LEU A 320 10.98 -11.38 16.05
C LEU A 320 11.53 -12.49 16.95
N ALA A 321 12.83 -12.80 16.90
CA ALA A 321 13.45 -13.77 17.79
C ALA A 321 13.38 -13.38 19.27
N VAL A 322 13.37 -12.08 19.59
CA VAL A 322 13.19 -11.58 20.97
C VAL A 322 11.71 -11.46 21.32
N GLU A 323 10.86 -11.04 20.38
CA GLU A 323 9.44 -10.81 20.66
C GLU A 323 8.61 -12.10 20.79
N LEU A 324 8.96 -13.11 19.99
CA LEU A 324 8.27 -14.39 19.91
C LEU A 324 8.86 -15.45 20.86
N ASP A 325 9.93 -15.14 21.60
CA ASP A 325 10.47 -16.05 22.62
C ASP A 325 9.44 -16.26 23.74
N VAL A 326 9.14 -17.53 24.01
CA VAL A 326 8.22 -17.95 25.07
C VAL A 326 8.98 -18.93 25.99
N PRO A 327 9.40 -18.50 27.18
CA PRO A 327 10.13 -19.37 28.10
C PRO A 327 9.21 -20.45 28.69
N GLY A 328 9.78 -21.63 28.95
CA GLY A 328 9.06 -22.72 29.62
C GLY A 328 8.09 -23.53 28.74
N LEU A 329 8.20 -23.45 27.42
CA LEU A 329 7.40 -24.28 26.50
C LEU A 329 7.59 -25.79 26.75
N PRO A 330 6.52 -26.60 26.61
CA PRO A 330 6.61 -28.06 26.72
C PRO A 330 7.20 -28.74 25.47
N PHE A 331 7.57 -27.96 24.45
CA PHE A 331 8.24 -28.39 23.22
C PHE A 331 9.40 -27.45 22.89
N ARG A 332 10.31 -27.88 22.00
CA ARG A 332 11.46 -27.07 21.57
C ARG A 332 11.00 -25.86 20.76
N PHE A 333 11.38 -24.66 21.18
CA PHE A 333 11.21 -23.45 20.39
C PHE A 333 12.01 -23.51 19.08
N ASP A 334 11.38 -23.04 18.00
CA ASP A 334 11.92 -22.95 16.65
C ASP A 334 11.51 -21.59 16.07
N LEU A 335 12.51 -20.76 15.73
CA LEU A 335 12.29 -19.40 15.26
C LEU A 335 11.61 -19.38 13.89
N GLU A 336 11.92 -20.31 12.99
CA GLU A 336 11.33 -20.31 11.66
C GLU A 336 9.82 -20.56 11.74
N ARG A 337 9.43 -21.48 12.62
CA ARG A 337 8.02 -21.83 12.85
C ARG A 337 7.27 -20.76 13.65
N ALA A 338 7.95 -20.03 14.52
CA ALA A 338 7.39 -18.84 15.17
C ALA A 338 7.16 -17.69 14.15
N ILE A 339 8.08 -17.52 13.19
CA ILE A 339 7.92 -16.55 12.10
C ILE A 339 6.73 -16.94 11.20
N ASP A 340 6.56 -18.23 10.88
CA ASP A 340 5.41 -18.70 10.08
C ASP A 340 4.07 -18.39 10.76
N ASP A 341 3.97 -18.67 12.07
CA ASP A 341 2.80 -18.31 12.88
C ASP A 341 2.57 -16.79 12.91
N TRP A 342 3.64 -15.98 12.93
CA TRP A 342 3.53 -14.53 12.91
C TRP A 342 3.08 -13.98 11.54
N VAL A 343 3.56 -14.55 10.43
CA VAL A 343 3.07 -14.25 9.08
C VAL A 343 1.60 -14.62 8.94
N PHE A 344 1.18 -15.78 9.46
CA PHE A 344 -0.22 -16.18 9.53
C PHE A 344 -1.07 -15.23 10.38
N MET A 345 -0.59 -14.78 11.54
CA MET A 345 -1.26 -13.74 12.33
C MET A 345 -1.41 -12.42 11.56
N PHE A 346 -0.42 -12.07 10.73
CA PHE A 346 -0.48 -10.87 9.89
C PHE A 346 -1.61 -10.93 8.85
N CYS A 347 -1.91 -12.11 8.30
CA CYS A 347 -2.98 -12.31 7.32
C CYS A 347 -4.37 -11.86 7.82
N PHE A 348 -4.69 -11.97 9.11
CA PHE A 348 -5.98 -11.57 9.68
C PHE A 348 -6.25 -10.06 9.65
N VAL A 349 -5.20 -9.23 9.60
CA VAL A 349 -5.35 -7.76 9.60
C VAL A 349 -5.75 -7.23 8.21
N GLY A 350 -5.90 -8.13 7.23
CA GLY A 350 -6.53 -7.91 5.92
C GLY A 350 -5.54 -7.76 4.79
N ASN A 351 -5.30 -8.83 4.05
CA ASN A 351 -4.45 -8.88 2.85
C ASN A 351 -5.25 -8.44 1.59
N ASP A 352 -4.73 -8.72 0.39
CA ASP A 352 -5.40 -8.41 -0.87
C ASP A 352 -6.54 -9.39 -1.24
N PHE A 353 -6.59 -10.56 -0.60
CA PHE A 353 -7.49 -11.65 -0.92
C PHE A 353 -8.67 -11.74 0.07
N LEU A 354 -8.51 -11.19 1.27
CA LEU A 354 -9.49 -11.19 2.36
C LEU A 354 -9.69 -9.80 2.99
N PRO A 355 -10.95 -9.39 3.25
CA PRO A 355 -11.21 -8.19 4.04
C PRO A 355 -10.66 -8.34 5.47
N HIS A 356 -10.23 -7.24 6.07
CA HIS A 356 -9.79 -7.21 7.47
C HIS A 356 -10.96 -7.58 8.42
N LEU A 357 -10.68 -8.35 9.48
CA LEU A 357 -11.68 -8.59 10.53
C LEU A 357 -12.07 -7.25 11.17
N PRO A 358 -13.36 -7.01 11.54
CA PRO A 358 -13.79 -5.73 12.09
C PRO A 358 -13.00 -5.31 13.35
N ALA A 359 -12.60 -6.28 14.18
CA ALA A 359 -11.80 -6.07 15.38
C ALA A 359 -10.31 -5.70 15.11
N LEU A 360 -9.80 -5.82 13.88
CA LEU A 360 -8.37 -5.69 13.58
C LEU A 360 -8.07 -4.53 12.64
N GLU A 361 -7.46 -3.45 13.16
CA GLU A 361 -6.84 -2.40 12.34
C GLU A 361 -5.39 -2.19 12.81
N ILE A 362 -4.41 -2.17 11.88
CA ILE A 362 -2.96 -2.02 12.21
C ILE A 362 -2.71 -0.82 13.12
N ARG A 363 -3.45 0.28 12.90
CA ARG A 363 -3.32 1.55 13.63
C ARG A 363 -3.70 1.45 15.11
N GLU A 364 -4.27 0.32 15.52
CA GLU A 364 -4.75 0.03 16.87
C GLU A 364 -3.96 -1.09 17.56
N ASN A 365 -2.74 -1.39 17.08
CA ASN A 365 -1.86 -2.44 17.62
C ASN A 365 -2.48 -3.84 17.54
N SER A 366 -3.19 -4.13 16.44
CA SER A 366 -3.84 -5.43 16.20
C SER A 366 -2.85 -6.59 16.16
N ILE A 367 -1.67 -6.41 15.55
CA ILE A 367 -0.61 -7.43 15.51
C ILE A 367 -0.04 -7.70 16.91
N ASP A 368 0.13 -6.67 17.74
CA ASP A 368 0.59 -6.84 19.12
C ASP A 368 -0.44 -7.62 19.96
N THR A 369 -1.73 -7.36 19.71
CA THR A 369 -2.85 -8.06 20.35
C THR A 369 -2.88 -9.53 19.95
N LEU A 370 -2.75 -9.85 18.65
CA LEU A 370 -2.66 -11.23 18.17
C LEU A 370 -1.42 -11.94 18.70
N THR A 371 -0.26 -11.28 18.68
CA THR A 371 1.01 -11.85 19.17
C THR A 371 0.93 -12.17 20.66
N ALA A 372 0.32 -11.29 21.47
CA ALA A 372 0.08 -11.57 22.88
C ALA A 372 -0.83 -12.80 23.07
N ILE A 373 -1.96 -12.86 22.35
CA ILE A 373 -2.87 -14.02 22.38
C ILE A 373 -2.14 -15.32 21.98
N TRP A 374 -1.30 -15.29 20.94
CA TRP A 374 -0.51 -16.44 20.51
C TRP A 374 0.45 -16.90 21.62
N ARG A 375 1.25 -16.00 22.21
CA ARG A 375 2.18 -16.36 23.29
C ARG A 375 1.47 -16.97 24.50
N ASP A 376 0.33 -16.42 24.90
CA ASP A 376 -0.43 -16.90 26.06
C ASP A 376 -1.02 -18.31 25.82
N ASN A 377 -1.31 -18.67 24.57
CA ASN A 377 -1.87 -19.98 24.20
C ASN A 377 -0.80 -20.99 23.74
N LEU A 378 0.37 -20.56 23.28
CA LEU A 378 1.43 -21.42 22.73
C LEU A 378 1.85 -22.58 23.65
N PRO A 379 2.00 -22.42 24.99
CA PRO A 379 2.28 -23.54 25.90
C PRO A 379 1.17 -24.59 25.93
N HIS A 380 -0.07 -24.20 25.63
CA HIS A 380 -1.26 -25.05 25.67
C HIS A 380 -1.57 -25.71 24.31
N MET A 381 -1.05 -25.15 23.21
CA MET A 381 -1.23 -25.66 21.83
C MET A 381 -0.45 -26.95 21.55
N GLY A 382 0.58 -27.27 22.34
CA GLY A 382 1.46 -28.43 22.11
C GLY A 382 2.35 -28.34 20.85
N GLY A 383 2.34 -27.21 20.16
CA GLY A 383 3.14 -26.93 18.97
C GLY A 383 2.72 -25.61 18.31
N PHE A 384 3.41 -25.24 17.23
CA PHE A 384 3.08 -24.08 16.39
C PHE A 384 1.78 -24.28 15.59
N VAL A 385 1.13 -23.18 15.22
CA VAL A 385 -0.15 -23.13 14.50
C VAL A 385 0.01 -23.52 13.04
N THR A 386 1.15 -23.21 12.43
CA THR A 386 1.41 -23.37 11.00
C THR A 386 2.57 -24.32 10.75
N LYS A 387 2.53 -25.00 9.60
CA LYS A 387 3.62 -25.87 9.15
C LYS A 387 3.66 -25.92 7.62
N ASP A 388 4.78 -25.49 7.02
CA ASP A 388 5.03 -25.62 5.59
C ASP A 388 3.86 -25.08 4.72
N GLY A 389 3.27 -23.94 5.09
CA GLY A 389 2.11 -23.34 4.43
C GLY A 389 0.72 -23.88 4.83
N HIS A 390 0.65 -24.88 5.71
CA HIS A 390 -0.61 -25.49 6.20
C HIS A 390 -0.95 -25.02 7.61
N ILE A 391 -2.24 -24.96 7.95
CA ILE A 391 -2.74 -24.47 9.25
C ILE A 391 -3.29 -25.64 10.07
N ASP A 392 -2.86 -25.73 11.33
CA ASP A 392 -3.47 -26.52 12.38
C ASP A 392 -4.70 -25.77 12.92
N LEU A 393 -5.89 -26.15 12.44
CA LEU A 393 -7.13 -25.42 12.71
C LEU A 393 -7.59 -25.54 14.18
N GLU A 394 -7.21 -26.59 14.90
CA GLU A 394 -7.47 -26.70 16.34
C GLU A 394 -6.66 -25.65 17.12
N ARG A 395 -5.41 -25.40 16.72
CA ARG A 395 -4.58 -24.32 17.30
C ARG A 395 -5.07 -22.94 16.86
N ALA A 396 -5.43 -22.75 15.59
CA ALA A 396 -5.94 -21.48 15.09
C ALA A 396 -7.24 -21.05 15.81
N GLN A 397 -8.11 -22.02 16.13
CA GLN A 397 -9.33 -21.81 16.93
C GLN A 397 -9.02 -21.18 18.31
N LEU A 398 -7.90 -21.51 18.95
CA LEU A 398 -7.52 -20.92 20.24
C LEU A 398 -7.17 -19.43 20.14
N ILE A 399 -6.52 -19.02 19.05
CA ILE A 399 -6.22 -17.59 18.80
C ILE A 399 -7.50 -16.80 18.56
N LEU A 400 -8.40 -17.34 17.72
CA LEU A 400 -9.69 -16.71 17.42
C LEU A 400 -10.58 -16.62 18.66
N ASN A 401 -10.60 -17.66 19.51
CA ASN A 401 -11.25 -17.63 20.82
C ASN A 401 -10.63 -16.57 21.76
N GLY A 402 -9.33 -16.33 21.67
CA GLY A 402 -8.64 -15.26 22.40
C GLY A 402 -9.04 -13.86 21.92
N LEU A 403 -9.20 -13.69 20.60
CA LEU A 403 -9.61 -12.43 19.99
C LEU A 403 -11.09 -12.11 20.26
N ALA A 404 -11.98 -13.11 20.11
CA ALA A 404 -13.41 -13.00 20.39
C ALA A 404 -13.69 -12.46 21.81
N LYS A 405 -12.93 -12.92 22.82
CA LYS A 405 -13.03 -12.43 24.21
C LYS A 405 -12.66 -10.95 24.39
N GLN A 406 -11.97 -10.34 23.43
CA GLN A 406 -11.52 -8.95 23.47
C GLN A 406 -12.29 -8.03 22.51
N GLU A 407 -13.09 -8.59 21.60
CA GLU A 407 -13.76 -7.90 20.49
C GLU A 407 -14.61 -6.70 20.97
N ASP A 408 -15.53 -6.91 21.92
CA ASP A 408 -16.34 -5.83 22.52
C ASP A 408 -15.51 -4.73 23.21
N ALA A 409 -14.35 -5.09 23.78
CA ALA A 409 -13.47 -4.15 24.45
C ALA A 409 -12.66 -3.32 23.44
N ILE A 410 -12.31 -3.91 22.29
CA ILE A 410 -11.68 -3.22 21.17
C ILE A 410 -12.63 -2.18 20.58
N PHE A 411 -13.89 -2.54 20.28
CA PHE A 411 -14.83 -1.60 19.66
C PHE A 411 -15.16 -0.40 20.56
N ARG A 412 -15.37 -0.62 21.86
CA ARG A 412 -15.57 0.47 22.83
C ARG A 412 -14.34 1.38 22.92
N ARG A 413 -13.13 0.81 23.01
CA ARG A 413 -11.87 1.58 23.04
C ARG A 413 -11.62 2.38 21.75
N ARG A 414 -11.96 1.82 20.58
CA ARG A 414 -11.91 2.50 19.28
C ARG A 414 -12.81 3.74 19.31
N LYS A 415 -14.07 3.59 19.72
CA LYS A 415 -15.03 4.71 19.79
C LYS A 415 -14.56 5.80 20.77
N GLU A 416 -14.14 5.42 21.98
CA GLU A 416 -13.56 6.37 22.94
C GLU A 416 -12.36 7.14 22.36
N THR A 417 -11.50 6.48 21.59
CA THR A 417 -10.30 7.08 21.00
C THR A 417 -10.66 8.07 19.89
N GLU A 418 -11.65 7.73 19.06
CA GLU A 418 -12.21 8.64 18.06
C GLU A 418 -12.87 9.85 18.71
N ASP A 419 -13.76 9.66 19.69
CA ASP A 419 -14.46 10.76 20.38
C ASP A 419 -13.47 11.72 21.06
N ARG A 420 -12.41 11.19 21.69
CA ARG A 420 -11.30 12.00 22.24
C ARG A 420 -10.58 12.80 21.15
N ARG A 421 -10.33 12.19 19.98
CA ARG A 421 -9.67 12.85 18.83
C ARG A 421 -10.55 13.94 18.24
N GLU A 422 -11.84 13.71 18.07
CA GLU A 422 -12.80 14.67 17.53
C GLU A 422 -13.06 15.82 18.49
N ALA A 423 -13.22 15.56 19.80
CA ALA A 423 -13.23 16.60 20.82
C ALA A 423 -11.91 17.42 20.82
N GLY A 424 -10.77 16.76 20.59
CA GLY A 424 -9.47 17.41 20.40
C GLY A 424 -9.36 18.24 19.12
N PHE A 425 -10.06 17.88 18.06
CA PHE A 425 -10.13 18.64 16.80
C PHE A 425 -11.08 19.84 16.93
N LYS A 426 -12.32 19.61 17.40
CA LYS A 426 -13.33 20.65 17.67
C LYS A 426 -12.76 21.75 18.60
N ARG A 427 -12.03 21.37 19.67
CA ARG A 427 -11.32 22.33 20.56
C ARG A 427 -10.23 23.15 19.85
N ARG A 428 -9.47 22.55 18.92
CA ARG A 428 -8.43 23.27 18.17
C ARG A 428 -9.03 24.24 17.15
N LYS A 429 -10.04 23.80 16.39
CA LYS A 429 -10.77 24.64 15.45
C LYS A 429 -11.36 25.88 16.13
N LEU A 430 -12.04 25.69 17.27
CA LEU A 430 -12.57 26.80 18.08
C LEU A 430 -11.49 27.76 18.60
N GLN A 431 -10.30 27.27 18.96
CA GLN A 431 -9.18 28.14 19.38
C GLN A 431 -8.56 28.93 18.21
N GLU A 432 -8.51 28.35 17.02
CA GLU A 432 -8.06 29.02 15.79
C GLU A 432 -9.06 30.07 15.32
N GLU A 433 -10.36 29.76 15.32
CA GLU A 433 -11.45 30.69 15.04
C GLU A 433 -11.45 31.87 16.03
N GLN A 434 -11.27 31.62 17.33
CA GLN A 434 -11.13 32.68 18.34
C GLN A 434 -9.86 33.53 18.18
N ARG A 435 -8.74 32.95 17.73
CA ARG A 435 -7.52 33.69 17.39
C ARG A 435 -7.73 34.59 16.16
N ASN A 436 -8.33 34.06 15.11
CA ASN A 436 -8.59 34.80 13.87
C ASN A 436 -9.63 35.92 14.09
N GLY A 437 -10.68 35.66 14.88
CA GLY A 437 -11.66 36.68 15.29
C GLY A 437 -11.02 37.81 16.11
N ARG A 438 -10.05 37.52 16.98
CA ARG A 438 -9.28 38.55 17.70
C ARG A 438 -8.38 39.38 16.77
N ASN A 439 -7.76 38.77 15.75
CA ASN A 439 -6.97 39.51 14.76
C ASN A 439 -7.82 40.46 13.89
N ASN A 440 -9.03 40.05 13.49
CA ASN A 440 -9.96 40.95 12.77
C ASN A 440 -10.43 42.13 13.65
N ASN A 441 -10.74 41.89 14.94
CA ASN A 441 -11.11 42.96 15.86
C ASN A 441 -9.97 43.95 16.16
N ASN A 442 -8.70 43.54 16.03
CA ASN A 442 -7.57 44.47 16.13
C ASN A 442 -7.36 45.31 14.86
N ARG A 443 -7.69 44.79 13.66
CA ARG A 443 -7.68 45.60 12.43
C ARG A 443 -8.77 46.67 12.43
N ASN A 444 -9.98 46.36 12.89
CA ASN A 444 -11.07 47.34 13.01
C ASN A 444 -10.90 48.36 14.18
N LYS A 445 -9.85 48.24 14.99
CA LYS A 445 -9.49 49.24 16.02
C LYS A 445 -8.31 50.14 15.65
N GLN A 446 -7.79 50.03 14.42
CA GLN A 446 -6.69 50.87 13.91
C GLN A 446 -7.16 51.91 12.88
N GLY A 447 -8.45 52.24 12.89
CA GLY A 447 -9.07 53.24 12.03
C GLY A 447 -9.99 54.19 12.79
N ASP A 448 -9.49 54.83 13.86
CA ASP A 448 -9.95 56.14 14.35
C ASP A 448 -9.10 56.65 15.52
N ASN A 449 -8.00 57.36 15.20
CA ASN A 449 -7.53 58.57 15.89
C ASN A 449 -6.19 59.03 15.29
N ALA A 450 -6.26 59.92 14.30
CA ALA A 450 -5.12 60.59 13.71
C ALA A 450 -5.31 62.11 13.72
N GLN A 451 -5.38 62.73 14.91
CA GLN A 451 -5.29 64.19 15.06
C GLN A 451 -4.88 64.62 16.48
N HIS A 452 -3.58 64.72 16.75
CA HIS A 452 -2.90 65.92 17.29
C HIS A 452 -1.51 65.62 17.89
N GLY A 453 -0.56 66.50 17.59
CA GLY A 453 0.55 66.84 18.51
C GLY A 453 1.78 65.92 18.52
N LEU A 454 2.84 66.37 17.84
CA LEU A 454 4.21 66.04 18.25
C LEU A 454 4.48 66.61 19.66
N PRO A 455 5.26 65.91 20.49
CA PRO A 455 6.47 66.54 21.00
C PRO A 455 7.72 65.67 20.86
N ALA A 456 8.88 66.34 20.88
CA ALA A 456 10.20 65.75 20.69
C ALA A 456 10.71 64.95 21.90
N GLY A 457 11.63 64.00 21.65
CA GLY A 457 12.34 63.29 22.72
C GLY A 457 13.05 62.02 22.24
N LEU A 458 14.21 62.17 21.57
CA LEU A 458 15.19 61.08 21.43
C LEU A 458 16.02 60.97 22.72
N PRO A 459 16.23 59.75 23.23
CA PRO A 459 17.48 59.41 23.90
C PRO A 459 18.32 58.53 22.98
N GLU A 460 19.57 58.94 22.77
CA GLU A 460 20.59 58.12 22.13
C GLU A 460 20.88 56.88 22.98
N ASN A 461 21.00 55.71 22.32
CA ASN A 461 22.03 54.68 22.54
C ASN A 461 21.64 53.35 21.86
N LEU A 462 21.75 53.26 20.54
CA LEU A 462 21.93 51.96 19.87
C LEU A 462 23.42 51.61 19.86
N THR A 463 23.84 50.76 20.79
CA THR A 463 25.18 50.15 20.73
C THR A 463 25.17 48.93 19.81
N HIS A 464 26.22 48.80 18.99
CA HIS A 464 26.46 47.78 17.96
C HIS A 464 26.71 46.36 18.53
N ASN A 465 25.81 45.84 19.38
CA ASN A 465 25.94 44.50 19.99
C ASN A 465 24.58 43.78 20.21
N MET A 466 23.51 44.22 19.55
CA MET A 466 22.22 43.49 19.48
C MET A 466 21.95 42.82 18.13
N ILE A 467 22.97 42.74 17.28
CA ILE A 467 23.02 41.87 16.11
C ILE A 467 24.03 40.77 16.45
N VAL A 468 23.71 39.52 16.08
CA VAL A 468 24.38 38.25 16.45
C VAL A 468 23.87 37.62 17.77
N ASN A 469 23.55 36.32 17.68
CA ASN A 469 23.13 35.38 18.75
C ASN A 469 21.74 35.53 19.40
N ARG A 470 20.70 34.99 18.72
CA ARG A 470 19.67 34.14 19.36
C ARG A 470 19.31 32.93 18.50
N GLY A 471 19.63 31.74 19.01
CA GLY A 471 19.20 30.46 18.46
C GLY A 471 17.79 30.03 18.93
N PRO A 472 17.30 28.85 18.51
CA PRO A 472 15.91 28.45 18.71
C PRO A 472 15.66 27.93 20.13
N ASN A 473 15.03 28.73 21.00
CA ASN A 473 14.58 28.24 22.31
C ASN A 473 13.34 28.96 22.90
N SER A 474 12.52 29.60 22.06
CA SER A 474 11.35 30.40 22.52
C SER A 474 10.10 29.59 22.90
N ALA A 475 10.12 28.25 22.79
CA ALA A 475 8.95 27.41 23.09
C ALA A 475 8.78 27.10 24.59
N ASN A 476 9.85 27.16 25.39
CA ASN A 476 9.83 26.68 26.78
C ASN A 476 9.34 27.70 27.81
N ASP A 477 9.41 29.01 27.53
CA ASP A 477 9.00 30.03 28.50
C ASP A 477 7.47 30.24 28.56
N ALA A 478 6.75 30.00 27.46
CA ALA A 478 5.29 29.99 27.45
C ALA A 478 4.69 28.91 28.37
N ASN A 479 5.33 27.72 28.40
CA ASN A 479 4.88 26.60 29.23
C ASN A 479 5.16 26.81 30.73
N LYS A 480 6.24 27.52 31.11
CA LYS A 480 6.49 27.90 32.51
C LYS A 480 5.41 28.85 33.05
N SER A 481 4.97 29.81 32.23
CA SER A 481 3.93 30.77 32.63
C SER A 481 2.57 30.07 32.85
N ALA A 482 2.18 29.15 31.97
CA ALA A 482 0.95 28.37 32.13
C ALA A 482 0.96 27.48 33.39
N ALA A 483 2.10 26.84 33.71
CA ALA A 483 2.25 26.02 34.92
C ALA A 483 2.18 26.84 36.21
N ALA A 484 2.73 28.05 36.23
CA ALA A 484 2.65 28.97 37.38
C ALA A 484 1.19 29.41 37.66
N VAL A 485 0.43 29.73 36.60
CA VAL A 485 -0.99 30.11 36.72
C VAL A 485 -1.85 28.94 37.19
N LEU A 486 -1.58 27.70 36.75
CA LEU A 486 -2.28 26.52 37.28
C LEU A 486 -1.98 26.29 38.77
N LYS A 487 -0.71 26.46 39.18
CA LYS A 487 -0.28 26.30 40.58
C LYS A 487 -0.96 27.33 41.51
N SER A 488 -1.09 28.58 41.05
CA SER A 488 -1.80 29.63 41.82
C SER A 488 -3.31 29.36 41.96
N LYS A 489 -3.94 28.70 40.97
CA LYS A 489 -5.37 28.33 41.03
C LYS A 489 -5.64 27.13 41.95
N LEU A 490 -4.74 26.14 41.99
CA LEU A 490 -4.87 24.98 42.88
C LEU A 490 -4.64 25.31 44.36
N GLN A 491 -3.94 26.40 44.66
CA GLN A 491 -3.75 26.89 46.04
C GLN A 491 -4.91 27.78 46.54
N GLY A 492 -5.91 28.07 45.70
CA GLY A 492 -7.07 28.91 46.04
C GLY A 492 -8.28 28.18 46.63
N GLN A 493 -8.18 26.87 46.91
CA GLN A 493 -9.28 26.06 47.49
C GLN A 493 -8.81 25.25 48.72
N ALA A 494 -8.41 25.96 49.77
CA ALA A 494 -8.42 25.44 51.15
C ALA A 494 -8.63 26.63 52.11
N GLY A 495 -9.72 26.60 52.88
CA GLY A 495 -10.03 27.61 53.89
C GLY A 495 -9.25 27.41 55.19
N GLU A 496 -9.08 28.50 55.93
CA GLU A 496 -8.19 28.63 57.10
C GLU A 496 -8.66 27.89 58.36
N GLN A 497 -7.71 27.40 59.18
CA GLN A 497 -7.63 27.68 60.62
C GLN A 497 -6.15 27.76 61.08
N PRO A 498 -5.80 28.57 62.11
CA PRO A 498 -4.40 28.90 62.43
C PRO A 498 -3.81 28.18 63.69
N ASP A 499 -2.49 28.34 63.84
CA ASP A 499 -1.65 28.16 65.06
C ASP A 499 -1.53 26.73 65.67
N SER A 500 -0.34 26.12 65.84
CA SER A 500 0.96 26.70 66.22
C SER A 500 2.12 25.68 66.24
N ASN A 501 3.36 26.21 66.22
CA ASN A 501 4.61 25.65 66.79
C ASN A 501 5.22 24.29 66.34
N LYS A 502 6.41 24.45 65.72
CA LYS A 502 7.72 23.83 66.07
C LYS A 502 8.06 22.36 65.72
N SER A 503 9.11 22.29 64.90
CA SER A 503 10.36 21.52 65.05
C SER A 503 10.38 19.98 64.92
N ASP A 504 11.27 19.57 64.01
CA ASP A 504 12.25 18.49 64.14
C ASP A 504 11.86 17.00 63.96
N ASN A 505 12.14 16.53 62.73
CA ASN A 505 13.29 15.66 62.41
C ASN A 505 13.26 14.15 62.78
N VAL A 506 13.98 13.38 61.95
CA VAL A 506 14.50 12.00 62.17
C VAL A 506 13.53 10.81 62.04
N ASN A 507 13.55 10.23 60.83
CA ASN A 507 13.81 8.80 60.51
C ASN A 507 12.97 7.63 61.09
N SER A 508 12.62 6.77 60.14
CA SER A 508 12.93 5.32 60.11
C SER A 508 11.86 4.28 60.46
N THR A 509 11.66 3.43 59.43
CA THR A 509 11.58 1.96 59.44
C THR A 509 10.36 1.23 60.01
N ASP A 510 9.97 0.25 59.20
CA ASP A 510 9.36 -1.03 59.60
C ASP A 510 7.90 -1.04 60.09
N SER A 511 7.16 -2.13 59.89
CA SER A 511 7.17 -3.21 58.86
C SER A 511 5.95 -4.08 59.12
N ALA A 512 5.48 -4.84 58.12
CA ALA A 512 4.55 -5.99 58.25
C ALA A 512 3.17 -5.71 58.91
N ALA A 513 2.04 -5.78 58.19
CA ALA A 513 1.39 -6.95 57.57
C ALA A 513 0.28 -7.59 58.43
N ALA A 514 -0.89 -7.70 57.79
CA ALA A 514 -1.81 -8.84 57.83
C ALA A 514 -2.40 -9.34 59.18
N ASN A 515 -3.71 -9.11 59.37
CA ASN A 515 -4.77 -10.14 59.27
C ASN A 515 -6.00 -9.81 60.17
N GLY A 516 -7.17 -10.38 59.84
CA GLY A 516 -8.25 -10.57 60.82
C GLY A 516 -9.65 -10.20 60.33
N ALA A 517 -10.34 -11.19 59.76
CA ALA A 517 -11.70 -11.13 59.23
C ALA A 517 -12.83 -11.07 60.30
N ASN A 518 -14.07 -10.92 59.80
CA ASN A 518 -15.39 -11.08 60.45
C ASN A 518 -15.83 -9.89 61.37
N ASP A 519 -17.12 -9.57 61.55
CA ASP A 519 -18.36 -10.32 61.25
C ASP A 519 -19.60 -9.40 60.94
N SER A 520 -20.63 -10.04 60.40
CA SER A 520 -22.08 -9.74 60.20
C SER A 520 -22.83 -8.46 60.65
N ASP A 521 -23.79 -8.11 59.78
CA ASP A 521 -25.18 -7.62 59.98
C ASP A 521 -25.55 -6.41 60.87
N ALA A 522 -26.15 -5.38 60.24
CA ALA A 522 -27.40 -4.74 60.69
C ALA A 522 -28.10 -3.87 59.62
N GLN A 523 -29.41 -4.07 59.44
CA GLN A 523 -30.39 -3.13 58.87
C GLN A 523 -31.55 -2.97 59.90
N PRO A 524 -32.53 -2.06 59.72
CA PRO A 524 -32.48 -0.62 59.39
C PRO A 524 -33.20 0.18 60.54
N PRO A 525 -33.65 1.45 60.37
CA PRO A 525 -34.97 1.70 59.78
C PRO A 525 -35.13 3.06 59.03
N SER A 526 -36.38 3.39 58.68
CA SER A 526 -36.84 4.45 57.75
C SER A 526 -37.19 5.80 58.39
N ALA A 527 -37.41 6.86 57.59
CA ALA A 527 -38.72 7.56 57.49
C ALA A 527 -38.74 8.91 56.70
N LEU A 528 -39.73 9.06 55.79
CA LEU A 528 -40.53 10.27 55.43
C LEU A 528 -39.83 11.52 54.81
N GLY A 529 -40.41 12.26 53.85
CA GLY A 529 -41.69 12.16 53.10
C GLY A 529 -41.73 13.15 51.89
N LYS A 530 -42.36 12.80 50.75
CA LYS A 530 -43.77 13.07 50.33
C LYS A 530 -44.17 14.50 49.89
N ARG A 531 -44.35 14.69 48.56
CA ARG A 531 -45.43 15.38 47.79
C ARG A 531 -44.95 15.47 46.31
N LYS A 532 -45.58 14.97 45.21
CA LYS A 532 -46.95 14.94 44.65
C LYS A 532 -47.59 16.35 44.50
N ALA A 533 -48.22 16.76 43.38
CA ALA A 533 -48.47 16.18 42.04
C ALA A 533 -48.64 17.35 41.01
N SER A 534 -49.19 17.31 39.78
CA SER A 534 -49.97 16.33 38.96
C SER A 534 -49.97 16.75 37.46
N MET A 535 -50.50 15.89 36.57
CA MET A 535 -50.70 16.11 35.10
C MET A 535 -52.00 16.89 34.77
N ILE A 536 -52.08 17.49 33.56
CA ILE A 536 -53.30 17.70 32.73
C ILE A 536 -52.92 17.47 31.24
N ALA A 537 -53.87 17.04 30.41
CA ALA A 537 -53.71 16.72 28.98
C ALA A 537 -54.81 17.35 28.09
N ASN A 538 -54.66 17.15 26.77
CA ASN A 538 -55.62 17.26 25.65
C ASN A 538 -55.80 18.58 24.84
N GLU A 539 -55.54 18.40 23.53
CA GLU A 539 -56.36 18.72 22.33
C GLU A 539 -56.48 20.15 21.71
N GLU A 540 -56.01 20.21 20.46
CA GLU A 540 -56.45 20.94 19.24
C GLU A 540 -57.23 22.28 19.31
N ALA A 541 -56.69 23.35 18.66
CA ALA A 541 -57.21 23.88 17.38
C ALA A 541 -56.60 25.25 16.93
N SER A 542 -56.32 25.36 15.62
CA SER A 542 -56.29 26.58 14.76
C SER A 542 -55.18 27.66 14.87
N THR A 543 -54.70 28.03 13.68
CA THR A 543 -53.69 29.03 13.24
C THR A 543 -54.31 30.47 13.06
N PRO A 544 -53.62 31.55 12.59
CA PRO A 544 -52.30 31.63 11.92
C PRO A 544 -51.35 32.84 12.21
N ASP A 545 -50.09 32.69 11.73
CA ASP A 545 -49.38 33.58 10.78
C ASP A 545 -48.00 34.20 11.14
N ASN A 546 -47.11 34.13 10.12
CA ASN A 546 -45.92 34.93 9.78
C ASN A 546 -44.75 35.19 10.77
N SER A 547 -43.60 34.53 10.51
CA SER A 547 -42.40 35.24 9.98
C SER A 547 -41.26 34.31 9.49
N SER A 548 -41.03 34.32 8.17
CA SER A 548 -39.76 34.13 7.43
C SER A 548 -38.76 32.99 7.77
N ASN A 549 -38.64 32.07 6.82
CA ASN A 549 -37.56 31.06 6.66
C ASN A 549 -36.13 31.61 6.74
N GLY A 550 -35.22 30.76 7.20
CA GLY A 550 -33.76 30.96 7.16
C GLY A 550 -32.96 29.77 7.69
N GLY A 551 -33.47 28.54 7.51
CA GLY A 551 -32.78 27.32 7.91
C GLY A 551 -31.72 26.93 6.88
N ASN A 552 -30.47 26.77 7.33
CA ASN A 552 -29.54 25.90 6.61
C ASN A 552 -29.95 24.47 6.95
N ASP A 553 -30.52 23.76 5.98
CA ASP A 553 -30.63 22.30 6.06
C ASP A 553 -29.20 21.73 5.97
N GLU A 554 -28.58 21.46 7.11
CA GLU A 554 -27.43 20.58 7.17
C GLU A 554 -27.90 19.18 6.72
N GLU A 555 -27.34 18.68 5.62
CA GLU A 555 -27.55 17.28 5.22
C GLU A 555 -27.23 16.39 6.43
N PRO A 556 -28.09 15.41 6.78
CA PRO A 556 -27.85 14.59 7.95
C PRO A 556 -26.55 13.81 7.76
N GLU A 557 -25.56 14.07 8.63
CA GLU A 557 -24.35 13.24 8.71
C GLU A 557 -24.78 11.77 8.76
N ALA A 558 -24.36 10.99 7.75
CA ALA A 558 -24.67 9.56 7.66
C ALA A 558 -23.94 8.80 8.78
N GLY A 559 -24.52 8.86 9.98
CA GLY A 559 -23.96 8.24 11.17
C GLY A 559 -23.89 6.73 11.03
N ASP A 560 -22.82 6.12 11.56
CA ASP A 560 -22.63 4.67 11.57
C ASP A 560 -23.86 3.98 12.20
N THR A 561 -24.62 3.27 11.37
CA THR A 561 -25.84 2.55 11.74
C THR A 561 -25.55 1.17 12.34
N VAL A 562 -24.32 0.66 12.23
CA VAL A 562 -23.93 -0.62 12.85
C VAL A 562 -23.63 -0.42 14.33
N ARG A 563 -22.94 0.68 14.69
CA ARG A 563 -22.56 1.03 16.07
C ARG A 563 -21.89 -0.12 16.80
N LEU A 564 -20.66 -0.43 16.39
CA LEU A 564 -19.86 -1.53 16.95
C LEU A 564 -19.60 -1.43 18.47
N TRP A 565 -19.77 -0.25 19.07
CA TRP A 565 -19.57 0.00 20.51
C TRP A 565 -20.83 -0.24 21.37
N GLU A 566 -21.98 -0.54 20.77
CA GLU A 566 -23.28 -0.77 21.44
C GLU A 566 -23.69 -2.25 21.36
N GLU A 567 -24.34 -2.79 22.40
CA GLU A 567 -24.86 -4.18 22.40
C GLU A 567 -25.76 -4.46 21.17
N GLY A 568 -25.74 -5.70 20.68
CA GLY A 568 -26.44 -6.09 19.45
C GLY A 568 -25.78 -5.60 18.15
N TYR A 569 -24.52 -5.16 18.18
CA TYR A 569 -23.80 -4.73 16.97
C TYR A 569 -23.68 -5.83 15.92
N ALA A 570 -23.54 -7.09 16.35
CA ALA A 570 -23.37 -8.20 15.43
C ALA A 570 -24.62 -8.41 14.56
N ASP A 571 -25.79 -8.31 15.17
CA ASP A 571 -27.09 -8.40 14.50
C ASP A 571 -27.25 -7.28 13.45
N ARG A 572 -27.00 -6.03 13.86
CA ARG A 572 -27.03 -4.86 12.97
C ARG A 572 -26.01 -4.96 11.83
N TYR A 573 -24.82 -5.51 12.10
CA TYR A 573 -23.78 -5.70 11.10
C TYR A 573 -24.19 -6.71 10.02
N TYR A 574 -24.66 -7.89 10.42
CA TYR A 574 -25.09 -8.91 9.47
C TYR A 574 -26.33 -8.50 8.66
N GLU A 575 -27.30 -7.83 9.29
CA GLU A 575 -28.47 -7.26 8.62
C GLU A 575 -28.07 -6.19 7.59
N GLN A 576 -27.18 -5.25 7.95
CA GLN A 576 -26.83 -4.11 7.09
C GLN A 576 -25.76 -4.43 6.02
N LYS A 577 -24.81 -5.34 6.32
CA LYS A 577 -23.66 -5.62 5.43
C LYS A 577 -23.84 -6.88 4.60
N PHE A 578 -24.60 -7.87 5.09
CA PHE A 578 -24.85 -9.13 4.37
C PHE A 578 -26.31 -9.30 3.95
N HIS A 579 -27.23 -8.44 4.41
CA HIS A 579 -28.66 -8.48 4.10
C HIS A 579 -29.34 -9.82 4.48
N VAL A 580 -28.94 -10.37 5.63
CA VAL A 580 -29.48 -11.61 6.21
C VAL A 580 -30.24 -11.34 7.51
N ASP A 581 -31.18 -12.22 7.87
CA ASP A 581 -31.85 -12.17 9.17
C ASP A 581 -30.81 -12.35 10.29
N PRO A 582 -30.78 -11.49 11.32
CA PRO A 582 -29.88 -11.64 12.47
C PRO A 582 -29.88 -13.03 13.11
N LYS A 583 -30.98 -13.79 13.04
CA LYS A 583 -31.11 -15.13 13.61
C LYS A 583 -30.43 -16.22 12.78
N ASP A 584 -29.97 -15.93 11.56
CA ASP A 584 -29.23 -16.88 10.73
C ASP A 584 -27.77 -17.00 11.20
N ILE A 585 -27.59 -17.69 12.33
CA ILE A 585 -26.28 -18.00 12.91
C ILE A 585 -25.49 -18.96 12.00
N GLU A 586 -26.17 -19.83 11.26
CA GLU A 586 -25.51 -20.75 10.32
C GLU A 586 -24.85 -19.98 9.16
N PHE A 587 -25.46 -18.91 8.67
CA PHE A 587 -24.83 -17.99 7.72
C PHE A 587 -23.56 -17.35 8.29
N ARG A 588 -23.56 -16.89 9.56
CA ARG A 588 -22.34 -16.34 10.20
C ARG A 588 -21.20 -17.37 10.21
N HIS A 589 -21.50 -18.59 10.65
CA HIS A 589 -20.55 -19.71 10.62
C HIS A 589 -20.12 -20.11 9.20
N LYS A 590 -20.98 -19.93 8.18
CA LYS A 590 -20.63 -20.16 6.76
C LYS A 590 -19.63 -19.11 6.26
N VAL A 591 -19.83 -17.83 6.59
CA VAL A 591 -18.88 -16.75 6.29
C VAL A 591 -17.54 -17.00 7.00
N ALA A 592 -17.56 -17.39 8.27
CA ALA A 592 -16.35 -17.76 9.04
C ALA A 592 -15.57 -18.92 8.40
N ARG A 593 -16.24 -20.00 7.99
CA ARG A 593 -15.60 -21.12 7.29
C ARG A 593 -14.96 -20.70 5.96
N ALA A 594 -15.67 -19.93 5.13
CA ALA A 594 -15.13 -19.39 3.88
C ALA A 594 -13.92 -18.46 4.11
N TYR A 595 -13.88 -17.75 5.25
CA TYR A 595 -12.73 -16.93 5.64
C TYR A 595 -11.53 -17.79 6.06
N VAL A 596 -11.75 -18.88 6.80
CA VAL A 596 -10.69 -19.86 7.15
C VAL A 596 -10.13 -20.57 5.93
N GLU A 597 -10.97 -20.96 4.97
CA GLU A 597 -10.50 -21.43 3.66
C GLU A 597 -9.57 -20.39 3.01
N GLY A 598 -9.96 -19.12 3.02
CA GLY A 598 -9.12 -18.05 2.47
C GLY A 598 -7.79 -17.88 3.19
N LEU A 599 -7.75 -18.02 4.51
CA LEU A 599 -6.49 -17.96 5.27
C LEU A 599 -5.55 -19.11 4.88
N ALA A 600 -6.09 -20.32 4.72
CA ALA A 600 -5.34 -21.47 4.23
C ALA A 600 -4.87 -21.26 2.77
N TRP A 601 -5.71 -20.68 1.91
CA TRP A 601 -5.36 -20.35 0.53
C TRP A 601 -4.20 -19.35 0.47
N VAL A 602 -4.24 -18.27 1.26
CA VAL A 602 -3.20 -17.24 1.31
C VAL A 602 -1.89 -17.83 1.83
N LEU A 603 -1.93 -18.62 2.92
CA LEU A 603 -0.73 -19.21 3.49
C LEU A 603 -0.08 -20.23 2.53
N GLN A 604 -0.88 -21.06 1.85
CA GLN A 604 -0.35 -21.92 0.79
C GLN A 604 0.19 -21.11 -0.40
N TYR A 605 -0.48 -20.02 -0.82
CA TYR A 605 0.02 -19.18 -1.92
C TYR A 605 1.39 -18.56 -1.62
N TYR A 606 1.60 -18.14 -0.36
CA TYR A 606 2.84 -17.56 0.13
C TYR A 606 3.96 -18.60 0.22
N TYR A 607 3.71 -19.81 0.75
CA TYR A 607 4.75 -20.81 1.07
C TYR A 607 4.93 -21.92 0.02
N GLN A 608 3.86 -22.31 -0.69
CA GLN A 608 3.83 -23.43 -1.65
C GLN A 608 3.52 -22.99 -3.09
N GLY A 609 3.03 -21.75 -3.29
CA GLY A 609 2.51 -21.26 -4.56
C GLY A 609 1.00 -21.53 -4.72
N CYS A 610 0.41 -21.05 -5.82
CA CYS A 610 -1.05 -20.96 -5.96
C CYS A 610 -1.74 -22.34 -5.82
N PRO A 611 -2.56 -22.56 -4.76
CA PRO A 611 -3.20 -23.85 -4.51
C PRO A 611 -4.50 -24.02 -5.30
N SER A 612 -5.16 -22.91 -5.67
CA SER A 612 -6.31 -22.88 -6.57
C SER A 612 -6.39 -21.55 -7.32
N TRP A 613 -6.43 -21.60 -8.65
CA TRP A 613 -6.61 -20.41 -9.49
C TRP A 613 -8.06 -19.91 -9.51
N GLU A 614 -9.03 -20.77 -9.16
CA GLU A 614 -10.47 -20.51 -9.29
C GLU A 614 -11.16 -20.15 -7.96
N TRP A 615 -10.52 -20.46 -6.83
CA TRP A 615 -11.02 -20.10 -5.50
C TRP A 615 -11.00 -18.57 -5.29
N PHE A 616 -12.01 -18.08 -4.57
CA PHE A 616 -12.11 -16.71 -4.10
C PHE A 616 -13.03 -16.63 -2.87
N TYR A 617 -12.84 -15.61 -2.03
CA TYR A 617 -13.75 -15.32 -0.92
C TYR A 617 -15.04 -14.64 -1.45
N PRO A 618 -16.23 -15.23 -1.29
CA PRO A 618 -17.44 -14.81 -2.01
C PRO A 618 -18.28 -13.75 -1.25
N TYR A 619 -17.65 -12.92 -0.42
CA TYR A 619 -18.31 -11.88 0.37
C TYR A 619 -17.46 -10.60 0.38
N HIS A 620 -18.10 -9.43 0.44
CA HIS A 620 -17.38 -8.14 0.49
C HIS A 620 -16.83 -7.80 1.88
N TYR A 621 -17.32 -8.46 2.93
CA TYR A 621 -17.00 -8.17 4.33
C TYR A 621 -16.53 -9.41 5.09
N ALA A 622 -15.79 -9.18 6.18
CA ALA A 622 -15.33 -10.23 7.08
C ALA A 622 -16.38 -10.55 8.17
N PRO A 623 -16.36 -11.76 8.76
CA PRO A 623 -17.12 -12.09 9.97
C PRO A 623 -16.45 -11.54 11.23
N PHE A 624 -17.11 -11.61 12.40
CA PHE A 624 -16.48 -11.29 13.69
C PHE A 624 -15.65 -12.47 14.21
N ALA A 625 -14.72 -12.20 15.13
CA ALA A 625 -13.87 -13.25 15.71
C ALA A 625 -14.68 -14.30 16.49
N GLN A 626 -15.80 -13.89 17.12
CA GLN A 626 -16.74 -14.78 17.79
C GLN A 626 -17.47 -15.78 16.88
N ASP A 627 -17.61 -15.51 15.56
CA ASP A 627 -18.36 -16.37 14.63
C ASP A 627 -17.51 -17.55 14.11
N PHE A 628 -16.20 -17.58 14.41
CA PHE A 628 -15.31 -18.70 14.10
C PHE A 628 -15.50 -19.83 15.12
N VAL A 629 -16.56 -20.61 14.96
CA VAL A 629 -16.90 -21.74 15.84
C VAL A 629 -16.58 -23.07 15.16
N ASP A 630 -16.03 -24.02 15.92
CA ASP A 630 -15.75 -25.39 15.50
C ASP A 630 -14.80 -25.55 14.28
N ILE A 631 -13.97 -24.54 13.99
CA ILE A 631 -13.12 -24.56 12.78
C ILE A 631 -12.07 -25.67 12.79
N GLY A 632 -11.68 -26.17 13.97
CA GLY A 632 -10.81 -27.34 14.12
C GLY A 632 -11.37 -28.65 13.54
N LYS A 633 -12.69 -28.73 13.31
CA LYS A 633 -13.36 -29.88 12.68
C LYS A 633 -13.41 -29.77 11.15
N MET A 634 -12.93 -28.67 10.58
CA MET A 634 -12.99 -28.40 9.14
C MET A 634 -11.82 -29.05 8.41
N THR A 635 -12.07 -29.60 7.22
CA THR A 635 -11.03 -30.02 6.28
C THR A 635 -10.95 -28.98 5.17
N VAL A 636 -9.73 -28.56 4.80
CA VAL A 636 -9.49 -27.62 3.71
C VAL A 636 -8.64 -28.29 2.65
N ASP A 637 -9.23 -28.52 1.49
CA ASP A 637 -8.57 -29.08 0.31
C ASP A 637 -8.81 -28.16 -0.89
N PHE A 638 -7.77 -27.92 -1.70
CA PHE A 638 -7.85 -27.09 -2.90
C PHE A 638 -7.64 -27.92 -4.16
N SER A 639 -8.50 -27.71 -5.16
CA SER A 639 -8.22 -28.10 -6.53
C SER A 639 -7.51 -26.96 -7.25
N LYS A 640 -6.41 -27.28 -7.95
CA LYS A 640 -5.60 -26.26 -8.65
C LYS A 640 -6.41 -25.45 -9.68
N GLY A 641 -7.43 -26.07 -10.29
CA GLY A 641 -8.31 -25.44 -11.26
C GLY A 641 -7.59 -25.05 -12.55
N ARG A 642 -8.27 -24.27 -13.39
CA ARG A 642 -7.72 -23.70 -14.62
C ARG A 642 -7.19 -22.29 -14.37
N THR A 643 -6.02 -21.98 -14.93
CA THR A 643 -5.56 -20.59 -15.07
C THR A 643 -6.36 -19.91 -16.18
N ALA A 644 -6.93 -18.74 -15.91
CA ALA A 644 -7.62 -17.96 -16.92
C ALA A 644 -6.68 -17.51 -18.05
N LYS A 645 -7.22 -17.28 -19.25
CA LYS A 645 -6.48 -16.63 -20.35
C LYS A 645 -6.43 -15.11 -20.16
N PRO A 646 -5.45 -14.39 -20.75
CA PRO A 646 -5.34 -12.93 -20.63
C PRO A 646 -6.62 -12.16 -20.95
N PHE A 647 -7.36 -12.51 -22.01
CA PHE A 647 -8.60 -11.83 -22.36
C PHE A 647 -9.76 -12.17 -21.42
N GLU A 648 -9.79 -13.38 -20.85
CA GLU A 648 -10.78 -13.75 -19.83
C GLU A 648 -10.54 -12.97 -18.53
N GLN A 649 -9.26 -12.77 -18.15
CA GLN A 649 -8.91 -11.88 -17.05
C GLN A 649 -9.32 -10.44 -17.36
N LEU A 650 -8.97 -9.90 -18.53
CA LEU A 650 -9.33 -8.53 -18.91
C LEU A 650 -10.86 -8.30 -18.82
N MET A 651 -11.66 -9.18 -19.41
CA MET A 651 -13.12 -9.14 -19.28
C MET A 651 -13.57 -9.25 -17.82
N SER A 652 -12.86 -10.00 -16.98
CA SER A 652 -13.18 -10.13 -15.56
C SER A 652 -12.83 -8.92 -14.70
N VAL A 653 -11.85 -8.10 -15.10
CA VAL A 653 -11.31 -7.03 -14.24
C VAL A 653 -11.57 -5.61 -14.74
N GLN A 654 -11.77 -5.41 -16.05
CA GLN A 654 -11.92 -4.07 -16.63
C GLN A 654 -13.37 -3.54 -16.54
N PRO A 655 -13.56 -2.26 -16.23
CA PRO A 655 -14.84 -1.58 -16.44
C PRO A 655 -15.08 -1.29 -17.93
N ALA A 656 -16.34 -1.13 -18.32
CA ALA A 656 -16.72 -0.84 -19.71
C ALA A 656 -16.05 0.43 -20.29
N ALA A 657 -15.71 1.41 -19.43
CA ALA A 657 -14.95 2.60 -19.82
C ALA A 657 -13.56 2.30 -20.42
N SER A 658 -12.91 1.23 -19.98
CA SER A 658 -11.59 0.80 -20.49
C SER A 658 -11.70 -0.30 -21.56
N LYS A 659 -12.86 -0.51 -22.20
CA LYS A 659 -13.03 -1.55 -23.24
C LYS A 659 -12.02 -1.47 -24.39
N HIS A 660 -11.47 -0.29 -24.66
CA HIS A 660 -10.47 -0.06 -25.69
C HIS A 660 -9.15 -0.85 -25.52
N VAL A 661 -8.87 -1.40 -24.32
CA VAL A 661 -7.70 -2.26 -24.09
C VAL A 661 -7.92 -3.73 -24.51
N LEU A 662 -9.16 -4.09 -24.87
CA LEU A 662 -9.57 -5.40 -25.38
C LEU A 662 -9.77 -5.36 -26.91
N PRO A 663 -9.61 -6.49 -27.61
CA PRO A 663 -10.02 -6.62 -29.01
C PRO A 663 -11.49 -6.22 -29.23
N SER A 664 -11.76 -5.52 -30.34
CA SER A 664 -13.08 -4.91 -30.64
C SER A 664 -14.26 -5.89 -30.61
N ILE A 665 -14.01 -7.17 -30.94
CA ILE A 665 -15.02 -8.25 -30.94
C ILE A 665 -15.70 -8.50 -29.58
N PHE A 666 -15.06 -8.07 -28.48
CA PHE A 666 -15.57 -8.19 -27.12
C PHE A 666 -16.29 -6.92 -26.62
N HIS A 667 -16.18 -5.79 -27.32
CA HIS A 667 -16.68 -4.49 -26.81
C HIS A 667 -18.18 -4.51 -26.58
N ASP A 668 -18.94 -5.16 -27.47
CA ASP A 668 -20.40 -5.28 -27.36
C ASP A 668 -20.80 -6.02 -26.09
N LEU A 669 -20.04 -7.04 -25.65
CA LEU A 669 -20.34 -7.79 -24.43
C LEU A 669 -20.30 -6.91 -23.16
N MET A 670 -19.58 -5.79 -23.20
CA MET A 670 -19.45 -4.85 -22.08
C MET A 670 -20.38 -3.62 -22.16
N THR A 671 -20.99 -3.34 -23.32
CA THR A 671 -21.78 -2.11 -23.53
C THR A 671 -23.14 -2.28 -24.18
N ASP A 672 -23.42 -3.43 -24.80
CA ASP A 672 -24.76 -3.74 -25.32
C ASP A 672 -25.68 -4.14 -24.16
N GLN A 673 -26.89 -3.56 -24.12
CA GLN A 673 -27.89 -3.86 -23.10
C GLN A 673 -28.50 -5.25 -23.28
N ASP A 674 -28.43 -5.81 -24.50
CA ASP A 674 -28.85 -7.18 -24.80
C ASP A 674 -27.73 -8.22 -24.54
N SER A 675 -26.56 -7.80 -24.04
CA SER A 675 -25.45 -8.71 -23.70
C SER A 675 -25.82 -9.64 -22.53
N PRO A 676 -25.64 -10.99 -22.66
CA PRO A 676 -25.95 -11.94 -21.59
C PRO A 676 -25.13 -11.81 -20.30
N ILE A 677 -24.17 -10.88 -20.26
CA ILE A 677 -23.26 -10.60 -19.14
C ILE A 677 -23.15 -9.09 -18.81
N ILE A 678 -24.09 -8.25 -19.28
CA ILE A 678 -24.10 -6.81 -19.01
C ILE A 678 -24.18 -6.48 -17.52
N ASP A 679 -24.80 -7.37 -16.72
CA ASP A 679 -24.89 -7.28 -15.25
C ASP A 679 -23.52 -7.27 -14.56
N PHE A 680 -22.44 -7.67 -15.23
CA PHE A 680 -21.08 -7.60 -14.69
C PHE A 680 -20.42 -6.22 -14.84
N TYR A 681 -21.00 -5.30 -15.62
CA TYR A 681 -20.41 -4.00 -15.96
C TYR A 681 -21.31 -2.80 -15.60
N PRO A 682 -21.72 -2.63 -14.33
CA PRO A 682 -22.53 -1.48 -13.92
C PRO A 682 -21.75 -0.16 -14.12
N GLU A 683 -22.42 0.86 -14.68
CA GLU A 683 -21.85 2.21 -14.78
C GLU A 683 -21.77 2.94 -13.43
N GLU A 684 -22.71 2.63 -12.54
CA GLU A 684 -22.80 3.19 -11.18
C GLU A 684 -22.86 2.03 -10.18
N PHE A 685 -22.07 2.11 -9.11
CA PHE A 685 -22.03 1.11 -8.04
C PHE A 685 -21.87 1.80 -6.68
N GLN A 686 -22.35 1.15 -5.63
CA GLN A 686 -22.29 1.71 -4.28
C GLN A 686 -20.89 1.53 -3.67
N ILE A 687 -20.42 2.55 -2.95
CA ILE A 687 -19.20 2.49 -2.13
C ILE A 687 -19.62 2.61 -0.66
N ASP A 688 -19.59 1.49 0.07
CA ASP A 688 -19.80 1.52 1.52
C ASP A 688 -18.54 2.04 2.21
N LEU A 689 -18.66 3.17 2.91
CA LEU A 689 -17.56 3.74 3.69
C LEU A 689 -17.14 2.84 4.86
N ASN A 690 -18.02 1.96 5.36
CA ASN A 690 -17.76 1.01 6.44
C ASN A 690 -17.01 1.62 7.65
N GLY A 691 -17.46 2.79 8.12
CA GLY A 691 -16.85 3.54 9.23
C GLY A 691 -15.54 4.26 8.89
N LYS A 692 -15.07 4.28 7.64
CA LYS A 692 -13.90 5.05 7.20
C LYS A 692 -14.30 6.42 6.66
N LYS A 693 -13.43 7.42 6.81
CA LYS A 693 -13.75 8.83 6.51
C LYS A 693 -13.53 9.25 5.04
N MET A 694 -13.01 8.38 4.18
CA MET A 694 -12.66 8.69 2.79
C MET A 694 -13.11 7.58 1.84
N ALA A 695 -13.71 7.92 0.70
CA ALA A 695 -14.25 6.94 -0.27
C ALA A 695 -13.23 5.90 -0.77
N TRP A 696 -11.95 6.28 -0.93
CA TRP A 696 -10.88 5.35 -1.32
C TRP A 696 -10.60 4.24 -0.28
N GLN A 697 -11.04 4.43 0.97
CA GLN A 697 -11.00 3.40 2.02
C GLN A 697 -12.26 2.53 2.07
N GLY A 698 -13.32 2.91 1.35
CA GLY A 698 -14.59 2.20 1.29
C GLY A 698 -14.56 0.95 0.42
N VAL A 699 -15.58 0.11 0.59
CA VAL A 699 -15.78 -1.15 -0.10
C VAL A 699 -16.68 -0.91 -1.32
N ALA A 700 -16.16 -1.15 -2.53
CA ALA A 700 -16.94 -1.08 -3.76
C ALA A 700 -17.81 -2.34 -3.92
N LEU A 701 -19.13 -2.16 -3.89
CA LEU A 701 -20.12 -3.23 -3.97
C LEU A 701 -20.41 -3.59 -5.43
N LEU A 702 -19.47 -4.34 -6.02
CA LEU A 702 -19.60 -4.90 -7.36
C LEU A 702 -20.17 -6.34 -7.31
N PRO A 703 -21.04 -6.74 -8.26
CA PRO A 703 -21.55 -8.10 -8.33
C PRO A 703 -20.45 -9.08 -8.72
N PHE A 704 -20.23 -10.16 -7.97
CA PHE A 704 -19.20 -11.16 -8.29
C PHE A 704 -19.49 -11.84 -9.64
N ILE A 705 -18.46 -11.98 -10.48
CA ILE A 705 -18.60 -12.60 -11.81
C ILE A 705 -18.81 -14.10 -11.68
N GLU A 706 -19.85 -14.59 -12.35
CA GLU A 706 -20.05 -16.01 -12.58
C GLU A 706 -19.18 -16.46 -13.76
N MET A 707 -18.05 -17.10 -13.46
CA MET A 707 -17.03 -17.45 -14.46
C MET A 707 -17.57 -18.35 -15.59
N SER A 708 -18.50 -19.27 -15.27
CA SER A 708 -19.21 -20.12 -16.25
C SER A 708 -19.94 -19.30 -17.31
N ARG A 709 -20.71 -18.29 -16.91
CA ARG A 709 -21.41 -17.37 -17.83
C ARG A 709 -20.43 -16.55 -18.66
N LEU A 710 -19.37 -16.02 -18.03
CA LEU A 710 -18.37 -15.20 -18.72
C LEU A 710 -17.66 -16.00 -19.82
N LEU A 711 -17.14 -17.18 -19.49
CA LEU A 711 -16.41 -18.02 -20.45
C LEU A 711 -17.31 -18.46 -21.60
N ALA A 712 -18.57 -18.83 -21.33
CA ALA A 712 -19.52 -19.24 -22.36
C ALA A 712 -19.76 -18.15 -23.42
N GLU A 713 -19.71 -16.86 -23.08
CA GLU A 713 -19.83 -15.77 -24.07
C GLU A 713 -18.50 -15.36 -24.70
N VAL A 714 -17.39 -15.40 -23.95
CA VAL A 714 -16.05 -15.06 -24.44
C VAL A 714 -15.55 -16.11 -25.44
N GLU A 715 -15.74 -17.41 -25.17
CA GLU A 715 -15.28 -18.50 -26.04
C GLU A 715 -15.98 -18.49 -27.42
N LYS A 716 -17.26 -18.08 -27.49
CA LYS A 716 -17.99 -17.90 -28.77
C LYS A 716 -17.34 -16.88 -29.69
N LYS A 717 -16.59 -15.92 -29.14
CA LYS A 717 -15.93 -14.85 -29.89
C LYS A 717 -14.52 -15.23 -30.34
N TYR A 718 -13.86 -16.23 -29.72
CA TYR A 718 -12.50 -16.63 -30.07
C TYR A 718 -12.25 -16.94 -31.56
N PRO A 719 -13.15 -17.57 -32.33
CA PRO A 719 -12.96 -17.77 -33.76
C PRO A 719 -12.90 -16.49 -34.61
N LEU A 720 -13.21 -15.32 -34.02
CA LEU A 720 -13.17 -14.00 -34.66
C LEU A 720 -11.91 -13.18 -34.30
N LEU A 721 -11.00 -13.74 -33.51
CA LEU A 721 -9.74 -13.09 -33.14
C LEU A 721 -8.80 -12.96 -34.34
N SER A 722 -8.01 -11.88 -34.37
CA SER A 722 -6.86 -11.81 -35.28
C SER A 722 -5.79 -12.84 -34.86
N PRO A 723 -4.89 -13.27 -35.77
CA PRO A 723 -3.80 -14.18 -35.41
C PRO A 723 -2.88 -13.63 -34.31
N GLU A 724 -2.69 -12.31 -34.27
CA GLU A 724 -1.91 -11.60 -33.26
C GLU A 724 -2.61 -11.62 -31.89
N ASP A 725 -3.90 -11.26 -31.84
CA ASP A 725 -4.69 -11.32 -30.61
C ASP A 725 -4.81 -12.77 -30.10
N ALA A 726 -4.92 -13.75 -30.99
CA ALA A 726 -4.93 -15.16 -30.64
C ALA A 726 -3.61 -15.59 -29.98
N ALA A 727 -2.45 -15.16 -30.52
CA ALA A 727 -1.15 -15.41 -29.91
C ALA A 727 -1.00 -14.72 -28.54
N ARG A 728 -1.44 -13.47 -28.42
CA ARG A 728 -1.42 -12.69 -27.15
C ARG A 728 -2.32 -13.29 -26.05
N ASN A 729 -3.26 -14.16 -26.41
CA ASN A 729 -4.16 -14.84 -25.47
C ASN A 729 -3.68 -16.24 -25.03
N GLU A 730 -2.51 -16.71 -25.50
CA GLU A 730 -1.91 -17.97 -25.07
C GLU A 730 -0.83 -17.76 -23.99
N PRO A 731 -0.60 -18.76 -23.10
CA PRO A 731 0.43 -18.66 -22.07
C PRO A 731 1.84 -18.78 -22.68
N GLY A 732 2.72 -17.84 -22.31
CA GLY A 732 4.10 -17.83 -22.74
C GLY A 732 5.05 -18.55 -21.77
N ARG A 733 6.32 -18.14 -21.79
CA ARG A 733 7.42 -18.75 -21.02
C ARG A 733 8.41 -17.69 -20.58
N GLU A 734 9.11 -17.94 -19.48
CA GLU A 734 10.25 -17.12 -19.06
C GLU A 734 11.40 -17.21 -20.07
N VAL A 735 12.08 -16.07 -20.25
CA VAL A 735 13.24 -15.92 -21.16
C VAL A 735 14.51 -15.75 -20.33
N LEU A 736 15.60 -16.41 -20.72
CA LEU A 736 16.90 -16.35 -20.04
C LEU A 736 17.94 -15.72 -20.97
N LEU A 737 18.40 -14.51 -20.63
CA LEU A 737 19.47 -13.84 -21.36
C LEU A 737 20.82 -13.92 -20.63
N LEU A 738 21.90 -14.10 -21.38
CA LEU A 738 23.29 -14.06 -20.89
C LEU A 738 24.29 -13.69 -21.98
N SER A 739 25.37 -12.98 -21.64
CA SER A 739 26.45 -12.62 -22.58
C SER A 739 27.50 -13.73 -22.74
N GLU A 740 28.22 -13.74 -23.88
CA GLU A 740 29.49 -14.46 -24.12
C GLU A 740 30.51 -14.32 -22.98
N ALA A 741 30.45 -13.24 -22.18
CA ALA A 741 31.29 -13.05 -21.00
C ALA A 741 31.05 -14.11 -19.89
N ASN A 742 29.99 -14.91 -20.00
CA ASN A 742 29.73 -16.13 -19.22
C ASN A 742 30.27 -17.38 -19.93
N GLN A 743 31.49 -17.31 -20.48
CA GLN A 743 32.13 -18.28 -21.38
C GLN A 743 31.75 -19.75 -21.13
N GLU A 744 31.99 -20.28 -19.92
CA GLU A 744 31.71 -21.69 -19.60
C GLU A 744 30.24 -22.11 -19.78
N LEU A 745 29.30 -21.22 -19.46
CA LEU A 745 27.86 -21.47 -19.62
C LEU A 745 27.42 -21.22 -21.06
N TYR A 746 27.95 -20.17 -21.69
CA TYR A 746 27.65 -19.80 -23.08
C TYR A 746 28.05 -20.92 -24.04
N ASP A 747 29.28 -21.42 -23.92
CA ASP A 747 29.83 -22.49 -24.76
C ASP A 747 29.05 -23.80 -24.61
N ASP A 748 28.65 -24.16 -23.38
CA ASP A 748 27.85 -25.35 -23.08
C ASP A 748 26.45 -25.30 -23.75
N ILE A 749 25.79 -24.13 -23.69
CA ILE A 749 24.49 -23.88 -24.32
C ILE A 749 24.60 -23.88 -25.85
N ILE A 750 25.61 -23.20 -26.41
CA ILE A 750 25.91 -23.19 -27.85
C ILE A 750 26.22 -24.61 -28.35
N GLN A 751 27.02 -25.37 -27.61
CA GLN A 751 27.37 -26.74 -27.98
C GLN A 751 26.12 -27.65 -28.03
N ASN A 752 25.18 -27.50 -27.10
CA ASN A 752 23.94 -28.27 -27.12
C ASN A 752 22.99 -27.86 -28.26
N PHE A 753 22.68 -26.56 -28.43
CA PHE A 753 21.60 -26.13 -29.33
C PHE A 753 22.03 -25.71 -30.75
N TYR A 754 23.27 -25.27 -30.94
CA TYR A 754 23.75 -24.64 -32.18
C TYR A 754 24.89 -25.40 -32.86
N SER A 755 25.42 -26.47 -32.25
CA SER A 755 26.42 -27.32 -32.89
C SER A 755 25.84 -28.23 -33.99
N LYS A 756 26.71 -28.77 -34.85
CA LYS A 756 26.34 -29.73 -35.91
C LYS A 756 25.75 -31.06 -35.39
N LYS A 757 25.91 -31.35 -34.09
CA LYS A 757 25.29 -32.49 -33.41
C LYS A 757 24.40 -31.94 -32.31
N GLN A 758 23.26 -31.39 -32.71
CA GLN A 758 22.26 -30.86 -31.78
C GLN A 758 21.94 -31.90 -30.70
N GLY A 759 21.99 -31.48 -29.45
CA GLY A 759 21.67 -32.28 -28.28
C GLY A 759 20.17 -32.32 -28.01
N THR A 760 19.78 -32.28 -26.73
CA THR A 760 18.37 -32.37 -26.36
C THR A 760 17.67 -31.03 -26.53
N THR A 761 16.41 -31.06 -27.00
CA THR A 761 15.55 -29.87 -27.17
C THR A 761 15.25 -29.15 -25.86
N LYS A 762 15.22 -29.91 -24.75
CA LYS A 762 15.25 -29.41 -23.38
C LYS A 762 16.61 -29.70 -22.78
N TYR A 763 17.31 -28.69 -22.29
CA TYR A 763 18.65 -28.81 -21.70
C TYR A 763 18.63 -28.44 -20.22
N LYS A 764 19.13 -29.33 -19.36
CA LYS A 764 19.21 -29.06 -17.91
C LYS A 764 20.50 -28.30 -17.63
N LEU A 765 20.38 -27.09 -17.06
CA LEU A 765 21.53 -26.28 -16.67
C LEU A 765 22.41 -27.02 -15.66
N ASN A 766 23.73 -26.91 -15.83
CA ASN A 766 24.72 -27.40 -14.88
C ASN A 766 24.97 -26.32 -13.81
N PRO A 767 24.56 -26.52 -12.53
CA PRO A 767 24.69 -25.49 -11.49
C PRO A 767 26.11 -25.01 -11.23
N ARG A 768 27.13 -25.80 -11.59
CA ARG A 768 28.54 -25.41 -11.44
C ARG A 768 28.95 -24.36 -12.45
N LEU A 769 28.57 -24.52 -13.72
CA LEU A 769 28.88 -23.57 -14.80
C LEU A 769 28.02 -22.31 -14.70
N SER A 770 26.78 -22.46 -14.25
CA SER A 770 25.81 -21.37 -14.13
C SER A 770 25.92 -20.56 -12.82
N GLN A 771 26.90 -20.87 -11.98
CA GLN A 771 27.14 -20.21 -10.67
C GLN A 771 25.96 -20.33 -9.69
N GLY A 772 25.33 -21.51 -9.64
CA GLY A 772 24.22 -21.86 -8.74
C GLY A 772 22.83 -21.81 -9.37
N LEU A 773 22.69 -21.29 -10.61
CA LEU A 773 21.40 -21.26 -11.30
C LEU A 773 20.98 -22.65 -11.79
N SER A 774 19.91 -23.19 -11.24
CA SER A 774 19.36 -24.49 -11.57
C SER A 774 18.05 -24.36 -12.35
N GLY A 775 17.87 -25.19 -13.38
CA GLY A 775 16.68 -25.15 -14.23
C GLY A 775 16.82 -25.98 -15.51
N THR A 776 15.79 -25.89 -16.36
CA THR A 776 15.78 -26.47 -17.70
C THR A 776 15.48 -25.36 -18.69
N ILE A 777 16.26 -25.27 -19.77
CA ILE A 777 16.08 -24.29 -20.85
C ILE A 777 15.71 -25.00 -22.16
N GLU A 778 15.10 -24.26 -23.08
CA GLU A 778 14.73 -24.71 -24.42
C GLU A 778 15.14 -23.63 -25.42
N LYS A 779 15.58 -24.01 -26.61
CA LYS A 779 15.94 -23.04 -27.66
C LYS A 779 14.71 -22.26 -28.14
N MET A 780 14.81 -20.94 -28.22
CA MET A 780 13.82 -20.10 -28.90
C MET A 780 13.88 -20.35 -30.43
N PRO A 781 12.76 -20.68 -31.10
CA PRO A 781 12.77 -21.18 -32.50
C PRO A 781 13.48 -20.25 -33.50
N ASP A 782 13.23 -18.94 -33.39
CA ASP A 782 13.66 -17.93 -34.34
C ASP A 782 14.93 -17.17 -33.92
N TYR A 783 15.53 -17.52 -32.76
CA TYR A 783 16.73 -16.84 -32.27
C TYR A 783 18.02 -17.38 -32.88
N LEU A 784 18.82 -16.45 -33.44
CA LEU A 784 20.13 -16.68 -34.03
C LEU A 784 21.21 -15.91 -33.25
N PRO A 785 22.17 -16.58 -32.58
CA PRO A 785 23.32 -15.93 -31.95
C PRO A 785 24.15 -15.14 -32.96
N HIS A 786 24.71 -14.00 -32.55
CA HIS A 786 25.44 -13.07 -33.44
C HIS A 786 24.59 -12.54 -34.61
N GLY A 787 23.26 -12.48 -34.43
CA GLY A 787 22.35 -11.73 -35.29
C GLY A 787 22.33 -10.23 -34.93
N PRO A 788 21.69 -9.39 -35.76
CA PRO A 788 21.46 -7.99 -35.42
C PRO A 788 20.40 -7.87 -34.30
N LEU A 789 20.63 -6.92 -33.38
CA LEU A 789 19.68 -6.54 -32.34
C LEU A 789 19.04 -5.19 -32.71
N GLU A 790 17.83 -5.24 -33.26
CA GLU A 790 17.08 -4.06 -33.68
C GLU A 790 16.16 -3.54 -32.56
N TYR A 791 16.07 -2.22 -32.41
CA TYR A 791 15.18 -1.60 -31.44
C TYR A 791 13.70 -1.69 -31.89
N PRO A 792 12.78 -2.23 -31.07
CA PRO A 792 11.42 -2.55 -31.51
C PRO A 792 10.47 -1.37 -31.74
N LEU A 793 10.88 -0.11 -31.50
CA LEU A 793 10.01 1.07 -31.59
C LEU A 793 10.48 2.09 -32.66
N GLU A 794 9.51 2.64 -33.40
CA GLU A 794 9.73 3.30 -34.70
C GLU A 794 10.65 4.53 -34.67
N ARG A 795 10.65 5.33 -33.59
CA ARG A 795 11.43 6.58 -33.50
C ARG A 795 12.93 6.34 -33.24
N LYS A 796 13.34 5.10 -32.98
CA LYS A 796 14.72 4.70 -32.65
C LYS A 796 15.32 5.47 -31.46
N GLY A 797 14.58 5.54 -30.36
CA GLY A 797 15.04 6.10 -29.09
C GLY A 797 16.25 5.37 -28.45
N MET A 798 16.58 4.16 -28.92
CA MET A 798 17.80 3.42 -28.60
C MET A 798 18.48 2.92 -29.90
N PRO A 799 19.81 2.71 -29.92
CA PRO A 799 20.55 2.33 -31.12
C PRO A 799 20.55 0.82 -31.39
N ASP A 800 20.47 0.44 -32.66
CA ASP A 800 20.61 -0.96 -33.08
C ASP A 800 22.06 -1.47 -32.92
N LEU A 801 22.25 -2.78 -32.75
CA LEU A 801 23.58 -3.42 -32.77
C LEU A 801 23.67 -4.42 -33.94
N GLU A 802 24.80 -4.41 -34.66
CA GLU A 802 25.02 -5.33 -35.80
C GLU A 802 25.38 -6.77 -35.36
N ASP A 803 25.94 -6.95 -34.16
CA ASP A 803 26.39 -8.23 -33.58
C ASP A 803 25.91 -8.34 -32.12
N ASP A 804 24.84 -9.11 -31.90
CA ASP A 804 24.40 -9.51 -30.57
C ASP A 804 25.25 -10.65 -30.02
N ARG A 805 26.09 -10.32 -29.03
CA ARG A 805 26.95 -11.26 -28.29
C ARG A 805 26.31 -11.75 -26.99
N SER A 806 24.98 -11.67 -26.91
CA SER A 806 24.18 -12.36 -25.91
C SER A 806 23.54 -13.63 -26.47
N LEU A 807 22.82 -14.37 -25.63
CA LEU A 807 21.86 -15.41 -25.98
C LEU A 807 20.52 -15.08 -25.34
N THR A 808 19.44 -15.62 -25.90
CA THR A 808 18.04 -15.46 -25.46
C THR A 808 17.31 -16.81 -25.51
#